data_AF-A0A238YX04-F1
#
_entry.id   AF-A0A238YX04-F1
#
_cell.length_a   1.000
_cell.length_b   1.000
_cell.length_c   1.000
_cell.angle_alpha   90.00
_cell.angle_beta   90.00
_cell.angle_gamma   90.00
#
_symmetry.space_group_name_H-M   'P 1'
#
loop_
_entity.id
_entity.type
_entity.pdbx_description
1 polymer ?
#
loop_
_entity_poly.entity_id
_entity_poly.type
_entity_poly.pdbx_seq_one_letter_code
_entity_poly.pdbx_strand_id
1 'polypeptide(L)'
;MRSTRRRGRPVIVPVVAVALLAAPLAGSATAGASDDSEEAAWQDDAGPSILHDEPPRAPQLENTGIWRAEPTQVCMSSAYRAGEFLYQGCLWDDHGGGTYMDWPAETALDAYTYPTDDAYRRNAADLVELRAQPHGDGTAFRITYNTMTDPDLVATTIALGDSDEPVEAPHGANTVLPAESFVTVHGSQARFVDAASGEEVGGGAATVDLERRQVEVHVPNSVFDPGDETVRIAAASGLWDTGNDQYLVPRQVADEGHPGGAQLGDPAPSAFFDVAFRYDEPLDAPWRDRQQKEAIAAGDISDFFAEVDFAKLRRQVEDDMTGQREGVPDTGYIHRIYPSHFENEQGRRMPGDAGGPPAGAFTQQDGLNLHSSEGSSERPSGQFGWVCRDDCVPSLAGQLQRYLIHIPEEGASGGGYASLTWLPGFAQTPGEWVTGENDLYQSLAREAETPTAVVAVDGRGSDNWFYGRSGASVFEAIADAQRHYPLAPDRSMLGGFSSGAYGANKLSLQFPDAFSKAFICDGLDRAPSFPGVNAVADTLPVDTVTEHEAGSKLTPLLPSRHNQPVMEWAGANDDFIPYNITRERAEAYAAGDYDYEFITWAGVASEHAFMCEAAVQGISVGGTWDVLTDWVGDGARVDDPARVSYVRNPLMDDPQSGLVGDRAYWLPGIDTRQDDELGTVEAFSRGFGAGERAVGGKQTELHSVSGNTIPVNPYLREFRHLPDPPEEPRENRIEINVTNIDSLAVDPAQAQVGCDTELDVTTDGPVEVTLLGCDRIEQFG
;
A
#
# COMPACT_ATOMS: atom_id res chain seq x y z
N MET A 1 -46.83 -25.98 51.28
CA MET A 1 -48.22 -25.53 51.01
C MET A 1 -48.35 -25.33 49.50
N ARG A 2 -48.83 -26.33 48.73
CA ARG A 2 -50.15 -26.40 48.04
C ARG A 2 -50.55 -25.10 47.31
N SER A 3 -50.50 -25.06 45.97
CA SER A 3 -51.61 -25.33 45.00
C SER A 3 -52.12 -23.99 44.42
N THR A 4 -52.38 -23.74 43.13
CA THR A 4 -53.08 -24.55 42.10
C THR A 4 -52.98 -23.92 40.69
N ARG A 5 -53.00 -24.77 39.66
CA ARG A 5 -53.15 -24.49 38.20
C ARG A 5 -54.57 -24.07 37.77
N ARG A 6 -54.69 -23.47 36.58
CA ARG A 6 -55.59 -23.76 35.40
C ARG A 6 -55.89 -22.43 34.67
N ARG A 7 -56.22 -22.30 33.37
CA ARG A 7 -56.25 -23.08 32.11
C ARG A 7 -56.89 -22.11 31.08
N GLY A 8 -56.49 -22.15 29.81
CA GLY A 8 -57.29 -21.59 28.72
C GLY A 8 -56.58 -21.74 27.38
N ARG A 9 -57.06 -22.66 26.55
CA ARG A 9 -56.61 -22.98 25.19
C ARG A 9 -57.89 -23.10 24.30
N PRO A 10 -57.79 -23.23 22.97
CA PRO A 10 -58.32 -22.29 21.96
C PRO A 10 -59.45 -22.89 21.10
N VAL A 11 -60.08 -22.10 20.22
CA VAL A 11 -61.00 -22.56 19.15
C VAL A 11 -60.86 -21.58 17.95
N ILE A 12 -60.27 -21.95 16.80
CA ILE A 12 -60.83 -22.53 15.53
C ILE A 12 -61.82 -21.52 14.87
N VAL A 13 -61.76 -21.13 13.58
CA VAL A 13 -62.08 -21.85 12.30
C VAL A 13 -61.77 -20.89 11.07
N PRO A 14 -61.94 -21.22 9.75
CA PRO A 14 -61.01 -21.91 8.83
C PRO A 14 -60.81 -21.31 7.39
N VAL A 15 -59.84 -21.88 6.65
CA VAL A 15 -59.84 -22.44 5.26
C VAL A 15 -60.41 -21.64 4.05
N VAL A 16 -59.47 -21.23 3.17
CA VAL A 16 -59.26 -21.54 1.72
C VAL A 16 -60.45 -21.84 0.78
N ALA A 17 -60.46 -21.14 -0.37
CA ALA A 17 -60.75 -21.71 -1.72
C ALA A 17 -60.12 -20.81 -2.82
N VAL A 18 -59.10 -21.23 -3.58
CA VAL A 18 -59.02 -22.09 -4.80
C VAL A 18 -58.79 -21.27 -6.10
N ALA A 19 -57.62 -21.56 -6.71
CA ALA A 19 -57.23 -21.60 -8.14
C ALA A 19 -57.32 -20.36 -9.05
N LEU A 20 -56.21 -20.10 -9.78
CA LEU A 20 -56.12 -20.39 -11.22
C LEU A 20 -54.69 -20.16 -11.76
N LEU A 21 -54.13 -21.23 -12.33
CA LEU A 21 -53.00 -21.21 -13.26
C LEU A 21 -53.52 -20.78 -14.65
N ALA A 22 -52.84 -19.82 -15.28
CA ALA A 22 -52.73 -19.72 -16.73
C ALA A 22 -51.58 -18.78 -17.13
N ALA A 23 -50.54 -19.32 -17.75
CA ALA A 23 -49.74 -18.61 -18.75
C ALA A 23 -50.30 -18.99 -20.14
N PRO A 24 -50.28 -18.10 -21.15
CA PRO A 24 -49.08 -18.02 -22.01
C PRO A 24 -48.74 -16.63 -22.61
N LEU A 25 -47.44 -16.44 -22.86
CA LEU A 25 -46.73 -15.79 -23.99
C LEU A 25 -47.43 -14.68 -24.82
N ALA A 26 -46.80 -13.49 -24.93
CA ALA A 26 -46.17 -12.95 -26.17
C ALA A 26 -45.90 -11.42 -26.11
N GLY A 27 -44.62 -11.04 -26.33
CA GLY A 27 -44.18 -10.07 -27.35
C GLY A 27 -44.60 -8.58 -27.30
N SER A 28 -43.58 -7.75 -27.04
CA SER A 28 -43.22 -6.51 -27.77
C SER A 28 -44.06 -5.23 -27.59
N ALA A 29 -43.46 -4.19 -26.99
CA ALA A 29 -43.20 -2.89 -27.66
C ALA A 29 -42.52 -1.87 -26.73
N THR A 30 -41.45 -1.31 -27.28
CA THR A 30 -40.69 -0.08 -27.01
C THR A 30 -41.42 1.15 -26.45
N ALA A 31 -40.62 1.95 -25.73
CA ALA A 31 -40.54 3.41 -25.72
C ALA A 31 -41.18 4.16 -24.54
N GLY A 32 -40.32 4.93 -23.88
CA GLY A 32 -40.63 5.98 -22.93
C GLY A 32 -39.36 6.50 -22.29
N ALA A 33 -38.42 7.00 -23.10
CA ALA A 33 -37.36 7.88 -22.61
C ALA A 33 -38.03 9.05 -21.89
N SER A 34 -37.86 9.11 -20.58
CA SER A 34 -38.10 10.30 -19.79
C SER A 34 -36.75 10.96 -19.59
N ASP A 35 -36.64 12.20 -20.06
CA ASP A 35 -35.49 13.10 -19.94
C ASP A 35 -34.58 12.77 -18.75
N ASP A 36 -33.40 12.23 -19.07
CA ASP A 36 -32.24 12.20 -18.19
C ASP A 36 -31.74 13.64 -18.02
N SER A 37 -32.35 14.37 -17.09
CA SER A 37 -31.59 15.35 -16.31
C SER A 37 -31.15 14.64 -15.05
N GLU A 38 -30.10 13.81 -15.17
CA GLU A 38 -29.23 13.56 -14.03
C GLU A 38 -28.74 14.94 -13.59
N GLU A 39 -29.30 15.46 -12.50
CA GLU A 39 -28.52 16.34 -11.62
C GLU A 39 -27.25 15.55 -11.33
N ALA A 40 -26.14 15.94 -11.97
CA ALA A 40 -24.84 15.34 -11.74
C ALA A 40 -24.61 15.39 -10.21
N ALA A 41 -24.72 14.22 -9.58
CA ALA A 41 -24.27 14.06 -8.22
C ALA A 41 -22.80 14.48 -8.23
N TRP A 42 -22.46 15.46 -7.39
CA TRP A 42 -21.10 15.94 -7.18
C TRP A 42 -20.14 14.76 -7.08
N GLN A 43 -19.23 14.62 -8.04
CA GLN A 43 -18.05 13.76 -7.89
C GLN A 43 -16.99 14.64 -7.24
N ASP A 44 -16.56 14.30 -6.03
CA ASP A 44 -15.35 14.87 -5.43
C ASP A 44 -14.17 14.40 -6.28
N ASP A 45 -13.66 15.30 -7.11
CA ASP A 45 -12.58 15.08 -8.05
C ASP A 45 -11.24 15.63 -7.52
N ALA A 46 -11.13 15.81 -6.19
CA ALA A 46 -9.89 16.21 -5.54
C ALA A 46 -8.77 15.16 -5.69
N GLY A 47 -7.53 15.63 -5.78
CA GLY A 47 -6.37 14.76 -6.01
C GLY A 47 -6.18 14.30 -7.46
N PRO A 48 -5.20 13.42 -7.70
CA PRO A 48 -4.88 12.96 -9.05
C PRO A 48 -5.95 12.03 -9.61
N SER A 49 -6.04 11.96 -10.93
CA SER A 49 -6.97 11.08 -11.66
C SER A 49 -6.97 9.62 -11.17
N ILE A 50 -5.79 9.05 -10.88
CA ILE A 50 -5.66 7.65 -10.46
C ILE A 50 -6.34 7.32 -9.11
N LEU A 51 -6.61 8.33 -8.27
CA LEU A 51 -7.39 8.13 -7.04
C LEU A 51 -8.84 7.71 -7.36
N HIS A 52 -9.35 8.12 -8.52
CA HIS A 52 -10.75 7.96 -8.93
C HIS A 52 -10.96 6.84 -9.94
N ASP A 53 -9.88 6.29 -10.50
CA ASP A 53 -9.94 5.21 -11.49
C ASP A 53 -10.60 3.94 -10.91
N GLU A 54 -11.46 3.28 -11.70
CA GLU A 54 -12.03 1.98 -11.32
C GLU A 54 -10.93 0.93 -11.09
N PRO A 55 -11.12 -0.04 -10.18
CA PRO A 55 -10.14 -1.11 -9.98
C PRO A 55 -9.76 -1.80 -11.30
N PRO A 56 -8.46 -2.00 -11.58
CA PRO A 56 -8.02 -2.63 -12.82
C PRO A 56 -8.32 -4.12 -12.81
N ARG A 57 -8.38 -4.71 -14.01
CA ARG A 57 -8.43 -6.17 -14.16
C ARG A 57 -7.13 -6.79 -13.63
N ALA A 58 -7.23 -7.76 -12.72
CA ALA A 58 -6.11 -8.57 -12.25
C ALA A 58 -6.33 -10.06 -12.56
N PRO A 59 -5.74 -10.59 -13.65
CA PRO A 59 -5.90 -11.98 -14.07
C PRO A 59 -5.64 -13.00 -12.96
N GLN A 60 -4.67 -12.75 -12.07
CA GLN A 60 -4.29 -13.61 -10.95
C GLN A 60 -5.44 -13.85 -9.97
N LEU A 61 -6.32 -12.85 -9.80
CA LEU A 61 -7.47 -12.91 -8.90
C LEU A 61 -8.75 -13.37 -9.61
N GLU A 62 -8.71 -13.60 -10.92
CA GLU A 62 -9.86 -14.07 -11.68
C GLU A 62 -10.13 -15.56 -11.43
N ASN A 63 -11.41 -15.90 -11.34
CA ASN A 63 -11.86 -17.27 -11.20
C ASN A 63 -12.53 -17.74 -12.48
N THR A 64 -12.07 -18.89 -13.01
CA THR A 64 -12.63 -19.51 -14.21
C THR A 64 -12.90 -21.00 -13.99
N GLY A 65 -13.57 -21.64 -14.96
CA GLY A 65 -13.84 -23.07 -14.88
C GLY A 65 -14.77 -23.44 -13.73
N ILE A 66 -14.25 -24.21 -12.77
CA ILE A 66 -15.02 -24.66 -11.59
C ILE A 66 -15.00 -23.64 -10.45
N TRP A 67 -13.99 -22.74 -10.43
CA TRP A 67 -13.75 -21.76 -9.39
C TRP A 67 -14.66 -20.55 -9.53
N ARG A 68 -15.19 -20.07 -8.40
CA ARG A 68 -16.19 -19.00 -8.31
C ARG A 68 -16.02 -18.12 -7.08
N ALA A 69 -15.38 -18.60 -6.01
CA ALA A 69 -15.24 -17.85 -4.77
C ALA A 69 -14.43 -16.57 -4.96
N GLU A 70 -14.95 -15.44 -4.50
CA GLU A 70 -14.18 -14.19 -4.46
C GLU A 70 -12.94 -14.37 -3.57
N PRO A 71 -11.73 -13.95 -4.00
CA PRO A 71 -10.54 -13.93 -3.16
C PRO A 71 -10.76 -13.15 -1.86
N THR A 72 -10.02 -13.46 -0.80
CA THR A 72 -10.09 -12.63 0.43
C THR A 72 -9.31 -11.33 0.25
N GLN A 73 -8.26 -11.34 -0.59
CA GLN A 73 -7.32 -10.23 -0.77
C GLN A 73 -6.68 -9.75 0.54
N VAL A 74 -6.71 -10.58 1.59
CA VAL A 74 -6.08 -10.30 2.88
C VAL A 74 -5.02 -11.35 3.12
N CYS A 75 -3.77 -10.92 3.25
CA CYS A 75 -2.66 -11.85 3.44
C CYS A 75 -2.86 -12.69 4.71
N MET A 76 -2.51 -13.98 4.61
CA MET A 76 -2.62 -14.99 5.67
C MET A 76 -4.02 -15.14 6.21
N SER A 77 -5.01 -15.09 5.32
CA SER A 77 -6.40 -15.35 5.68
C SER A 77 -6.95 -16.50 4.86
N SER A 78 -8.02 -17.10 5.37
CA SER A 78 -8.75 -18.15 4.72
C SER A 78 -10.24 -17.95 4.86
N ALA A 79 -10.99 -18.52 3.92
CA ALA A 79 -12.44 -18.49 3.93
C ALA A 79 -13.01 -19.75 3.29
N TYR A 80 -14.26 -20.06 3.63
CA TYR A 80 -15.11 -20.97 2.89
C TYR A 80 -16.10 -20.15 2.08
N ARG A 81 -16.08 -20.28 0.76
CA ARG A 81 -16.97 -19.53 -0.14
C ARG A 81 -17.33 -20.39 -1.35
N ALA A 82 -18.59 -20.39 -1.77
CA ALA A 82 -19.07 -21.12 -2.96
C ALA A 82 -18.72 -22.63 -3.02
N GLY A 83 -18.41 -23.27 -1.89
CA GLY A 83 -17.94 -24.67 -1.83
C GLY A 83 -16.44 -24.86 -2.05
N GLU A 84 -15.68 -23.77 -2.03
CA GLU A 84 -14.21 -23.72 -2.07
C GLU A 84 -13.68 -23.34 -0.69
N PHE A 85 -12.53 -23.91 -0.33
CA PHE A 85 -11.66 -23.38 0.70
C PHE A 85 -10.58 -22.58 -0.04
N LEU A 86 -10.34 -21.34 0.37
CA LEU A 86 -9.29 -20.50 -0.18
C LEU A 86 -8.39 -20.00 0.94
N TYR A 87 -7.09 -20.05 0.70
CA TYR A 87 -6.06 -19.36 1.45
C TYR A 87 -5.42 -18.30 0.57
N GLN A 88 -5.24 -17.11 1.13
CA GLN A 88 -4.55 -16.01 0.49
C GLN A 88 -3.19 -15.83 1.15
N GLY A 89 -2.12 -15.97 0.36
CA GLY A 89 -0.74 -15.73 0.80
C GLY A 89 -0.42 -14.24 0.93
N CYS A 90 0.81 -13.95 1.30
CA CYS A 90 1.35 -12.59 1.20
C CYS A 90 1.91 -12.37 -0.22
N LEU A 91 2.41 -11.17 -0.48
CA LEU A 91 3.19 -10.91 -1.68
C LEU A 91 4.63 -10.67 -1.26
N TRP A 92 5.55 -11.08 -2.14
CA TRP A 92 6.98 -10.81 -2.08
C TRP A 92 7.71 -11.48 -0.92
N ASP A 93 7.07 -12.40 -0.21
CA ASP A 93 7.54 -13.08 1.01
C ASP A 93 8.34 -14.37 0.74
N ASP A 94 8.63 -14.65 -0.53
CA ASP A 94 9.31 -15.85 -0.98
C ASP A 94 10.85 -15.80 -0.82
N HIS A 95 11.30 -15.45 0.38
CA HIS A 95 12.72 -15.26 0.71
C HIS A 95 13.45 -16.53 1.19
N GLY A 96 12.75 -17.67 1.27
CA GLY A 96 13.33 -18.94 1.70
C GLY A 96 13.85 -18.95 3.13
N GLY A 97 14.80 -19.84 3.41
CA GLY A 97 15.31 -20.09 4.77
C GLY A 97 16.38 -19.08 5.18
N GLY A 98 16.27 -18.54 6.39
CA GLY A 98 17.24 -17.57 6.88
C GLY A 98 17.05 -17.19 8.35
N THR A 99 17.85 -16.23 8.79
CA THR A 99 17.65 -15.55 10.08
C THR A 99 17.02 -14.20 9.79
N TYR A 100 15.92 -13.88 10.47
CA TYR A 100 15.35 -12.54 10.43
C TYR A 100 16.33 -11.52 11.00
N MET A 101 16.46 -10.39 10.32
CA MET A 101 17.22 -9.23 10.80
C MET A 101 16.36 -7.97 10.75
N ASP A 102 16.69 -7.00 11.61
CA ASP A 102 16.09 -5.67 11.52
C ASP A 102 16.77 -4.88 10.38
N TRP A 103 16.10 -3.84 9.90
CA TRP A 103 16.75 -2.84 9.05
C TRP A 103 17.91 -2.15 9.79
N PRO A 104 19.05 -1.85 9.12
CA PRO A 104 19.33 -2.02 7.69
C PRO A 104 19.97 -3.38 7.35
N ALA A 105 20.13 -4.29 8.31
CA ALA A 105 20.83 -5.55 8.10
C ALA A 105 20.06 -6.48 7.16
N GLU A 106 18.73 -6.55 7.27
CA GLU A 106 17.86 -7.31 6.35
C GLU A 106 18.05 -6.87 4.89
N THR A 107 18.20 -5.57 4.64
CA THR A 107 18.44 -5.02 3.29
C THR A 107 19.83 -5.35 2.74
N ALA A 108 20.81 -5.62 3.61
CA ALA A 108 22.23 -5.71 3.25
C ALA A 108 22.82 -7.13 3.31
N LEU A 109 22.17 -8.06 4.00
CA LEU A 109 22.67 -9.41 4.26
C LEU A 109 21.71 -10.45 3.67
N ASP A 110 22.27 -11.34 2.87
CA ASP A 110 21.49 -12.23 2.02
C ASP A 110 20.68 -13.27 2.81
N ALA A 111 19.39 -13.31 2.53
CA ALA A 111 18.53 -14.49 2.63
C ALA A 111 18.79 -15.43 1.43
N TYR A 112 17.88 -16.36 1.13
CA TYR A 112 18.00 -17.08 -0.14
C TYR A 112 17.92 -16.09 -1.31
N THR A 113 18.74 -16.34 -2.32
CA THR A 113 18.73 -15.56 -3.55
C THR A 113 18.30 -16.45 -4.70
N TYR A 114 17.43 -15.91 -5.55
CA TYR A 114 17.03 -16.58 -6.78
C TYR A 114 18.22 -16.79 -7.73
N PRO A 115 18.14 -17.76 -8.66
CA PRO A 115 19.06 -17.86 -9.77
C PRO A 115 19.18 -16.54 -10.52
N THR A 116 20.34 -16.28 -11.12
CA THR A 116 20.61 -15.00 -11.80
C THR A 116 19.93 -14.88 -13.17
N ASP A 117 19.28 -15.95 -13.65
CA ASP A 117 18.50 -15.91 -14.89
C ASP A 117 17.22 -15.09 -14.70
N ASP A 118 17.01 -14.11 -15.58
CA ASP A 118 15.86 -13.22 -15.58
C ASP A 118 14.52 -13.96 -15.71
N ALA A 119 14.52 -15.20 -16.21
CA ALA A 119 13.31 -16.01 -16.26
C ALA A 119 12.68 -16.19 -14.87
N TYR A 120 13.45 -16.27 -13.79
CA TYR A 120 12.87 -16.42 -12.45
C TYR A 120 12.27 -15.12 -11.88
N ARG A 121 12.63 -13.96 -12.44
CA ARG A 121 12.20 -12.61 -12.00
C ARG A 121 12.27 -12.38 -10.47
N ARG A 122 13.13 -13.14 -9.79
CA ARG A 122 13.33 -13.17 -8.33
C ARG A 122 12.04 -13.27 -7.50
N ASN A 123 11.03 -13.97 -8.02
CA ASN A 123 9.72 -14.09 -7.36
C ASN A 123 8.88 -15.31 -7.83
N ALA A 124 9.47 -16.23 -8.60
CA ALA A 124 8.73 -17.31 -9.27
C ALA A 124 8.02 -18.29 -8.32
N ALA A 125 8.43 -18.38 -7.05
CA ALA A 125 7.88 -19.29 -6.04
C ALA A 125 6.85 -18.64 -5.10
N ASP A 126 6.58 -17.34 -5.25
CA ASP A 126 5.66 -16.55 -4.42
C ASP A 126 4.19 -16.99 -4.60
N LEU A 127 3.60 -17.57 -3.55
CA LEU A 127 2.25 -18.12 -3.51
C LEU A 127 1.22 -17.06 -3.14
N VAL A 128 0.40 -16.66 -4.11
CA VAL A 128 -0.68 -15.71 -3.90
C VAL A 128 -1.93 -16.39 -3.35
N GLU A 129 -2.28 -17.57 -3.88
CA GLU A 129 -3.44 -18.33 -3.40
C GLU A 129 -3.24 -19.84 -3.48
N LEU A 130 -3.82 -20.55 -2.52
CA LEU A 130 -4.08 -21.99 -2.60
C LEU A 130 -5.57 -22.24 -2.36
N ARG A 131 -6.21 -23.00 -3.25
CA ARG A 131 -7.63 -23.34 -3.15
C ARG A 131 -7.87 -24.84 -3.22
N ALA A 132 -8.92 -25.30 -2.55
CA ALA A 132 -9.37 -26.68 -2.57
C ALA A 132 -10.89 -26.77 -2.76
N GLN A 133 -11.35 -27.67 -3.65
CA GLN A 133 -12.76 -27.91 -3.89
C GLN A 133 -13.01 -29.40 -4.19
N PRO A 134 -13.98 -30.07 -3.53
CA PRO A 134 -14.42 -31.40 -3.93
C PRO A 134 -14.98 -31.37 -5.36
N HIS A 135 -14.43 -32.19 -6.25
CA HIS A 135 -14.83 -32.21 -7.65
C HIS A 135 -14.75 -33.61 -8.28
N GLY A 136 -15.87 -34.08 -8.82
CA GLY A 136 -15.95 -35.38 -9.46
C GLY A 136 -15.66 -36.52 -8.48
N ASP A 137 -14.65 -37.32 -8.80
CA ASP A 137 -14.14 -38.46 -8.01
C ASP A 137 -12.87 -38.12 -7.22
N GLY A 138 -12.67 -36.84 -6.90
CA GLY A 138 -11.47 -36.36 -6.21
C GLY A 138 -11.63 -34.96 -5.62
N THR A 139 -10.50 -34.35 -5.33
CA THR A 139 -10.37 -32.94 -4.92
C THR A 139 -9.58 -32.18 -5.97
N ALA A 140 -10.11 -31.05 -6.43
CA ALA A 140 -9.38 -30.11 -7.26
C ALA A 140 -8.62 -29.13 -6.36
N PHE A 141 -7.38 -28.82 -6.73
CA PHE A 141 -6.58 -27.76 -6.14
C PHE A 141 -6.22 -26.73 -7.20
N ARG A 142 -6.17 -25.46 -6.80
CA ARG A 142 -5.61 -24.37 -7.60
C ARG A 142 -4.51 -23.67 -6.81
N ILE A 143 -3.36 -23.52 -7.46
CA ILE A 143 -2.23 -22.73 -6.99
C ILE A 143 -2.17 -21.48 -7.85
N THR A 144 -2.02 -20.32 -7.24
CA THR A 144 -1.81 -19.04 -7.94
C THR A 144 -0.49 -18.46 -7.50
N TYR A 145 0.37 -18.11 -8.46
CA TYR A 145 1.66 -17.48 -8.18
C TYR A 145 1.63 -15.99 -8.48
N ASN A 146 2.46 -15.22 -7.78
CA ASN A 146 2.63 -13.81 -8.09
C ASN A 146 3.39 -13.64 -9.41
N THR A 147 4.36 -14.51 -9.68
CA THR A 147 5.16 -14.50 -10.90
C THR A 147 5.22 -15.87 -11.56
N MET A 148 4.96 -15.93 -12.88
CA MET A 148 5.09 -17.15 -13.68
C MET A 148 5.36 -16.79 -15.14
N THR A 149 6.64 -16.61 -15.45
CA THR A 149 7.14 -16.43 -16.82
C THR A 149 7.25 -17.76 -17.57
N ASP A 150 7.63 -18.82 -16.85
CA ASP A 150 7.76 -20.19 -17.33
C ASP A 150 7.28 -21.14 -16.20
N PRO A 151 6.23 -21.95 -16.43
CA PRO A 151 5.68 -22.82 -15.40
C PRO A 151 6.61 -23.99 -15.06
N ASP A 152 7.61 -24.28 -15.89
CA ASP A 152 8.55 -25.39 -15.67
C ASP A 152 9.65 -25.02 -14.65
N LEU A 153 9.75 -23.76 -14.22
CA LEU A 153 10.76 -23.26 -13.26
C LEU A 153 10.35 -23.36 -11.79
N VAL A 154 9.08 -23.66 -11.51
CA VAL A 154 8.52 -23.66 -10.16
C VAL A 154 7.72 -24.94 -9.91
N ALA A 155 7.71 -25.36 -8.65
CA ALA A 155 6.86 -26.45 -8.19
C ALA A 155 6.31 -26.17 -6.79
N THR A 156 5.09 -26.67 -6.53
CA THR A 156 4.48 -26.67 -5.19
C THR A 156 4.26 -28.11 -4.74
N THR A 157 4.64 -28.43 -3.51
CA THR A 157 4.26 -29.68 -2.84
C THR A 157 3.12 -29.40 -1.87
N ILE A 158 2.00 -30.10 -2.04
CA ILE A 158 0.83 -30.08 -1.15
C ILE A 158 0.85 -31.36 -0.30
N ALA A 159 0.87 -31.21 1.02
CA ALA A 159 0.71 -32.29 1.98
C ALA A 159 -0.77 -32.44 2.37
N LEU A 160 -1.28 -33.67 2.30
CA LEU A 160 -2.66 -34.02 2.59
C LEU A 160 -2.72 -35.04 3.74
N GLY A 161 -3.54 -34.76 4.75
CA GLY A 161 -3.65 -35.59 5.94
C GLY A 161 -2.55 -35.31 6.97
N ASP A 162 -2.55 -36.09 8.04
CA ASP A 162 -1.64 -35.92 9.17
C ASP A 162 -0.84 -37.20 9.42
N SER A 163 0.29 -37.09 10.12
CA SER A 163 1.12 -38.25 10.48
C SER A 163 1.65 -38.13 11.91
N ASP A 164 1.92 -39.28 12.54
CA ASP A 164 2.40 -39.32 13.95
C ASP A 164 3.71 -38.54 14.14
N GLU A 165 4.57 -38.52 13.12
CA GLU A 165 5.81 -37.73 13.06
C GLU A 165 5.89 -37.07 11.68
N PRO A 166 6.54 -35.89 11.54
CA PRO A 166 6.81 -35.28 10.25
C PRO A 166 7.61 -36.23 9.34
N VAL A 167 7.31 -36.20 8.04
CA VAL A 167 7.97 -37.04 7.03
C VAL A 167 8.58 -36.15 5.95
N GLU A 168 9.62 -36.68 5.28
CA GLU A 168 10.35 -35.95 4.25
C GLU A 168 9.44 -35.61 3.07
N ALA A 169 9.38 -34.33 2.72
CA ALA A 169 8.79 -33.88 1.48
C ALA A 169 9.54 -34.53 0.29
N PRO A 170 8.82 -34.99 -0.75
CA PRO A 170 9.42 -35.71 -1.86
C PRO A 170 10.31 -34.80 -2.72
N HIS A 171 10.96 -35.39 -3.72
CA HIS A 171 11.69 -34.67 -4.77
C HIS A 171 12.87 -33.80 -4.26
N GLY A 172 13.53 -34.24 -3.19
CA GLY A 172 14.78 -33.63 -2.71
C GLY A 172 14.61 -32.25 -2.08
N ALA A 173 13.43 -31.97 -1.52
CA ALA A 173 13.12 -30.67 -0.91
C ALA A 173 13.91 -30.38 0.38
N ASN A 174 14.52 -31.40 1.01
CA ASN A 174 15.23 -31.30 2.30
C ASN A 174 14.38 -30.62 3.38
N THR A 175 13.12 -31.03 3.51
CA THR A 175 12.18 -30.43 4.46
C THR A 175 11.17 -31.47 4.89
N VAL A 176 10.79 -31.45 6.17
CA VAL A 176 9.77 -32.35 6.72
C VAL A 176 8.48 -31.60 7.04
N LEU A 177 7.37 -32.34 6.93
CA LEU A 177 6.04 -31.93 7.38
C LEU A 177 5.13 -33.15 7.54
N PRO A 178 4.07 -33.08 8.38
CA PRO A 178 3.13 -34.17 8.52
C PRO A 178 2.27 -34.35 7.28
N ALA A 179 2.07 -35.60 6.85
CA ALA A 179 1.27 -35.95 5.68
C ALA A 179 0.89 -37.43 5.67
N GLU A 180 -0.26 -37.76 5.08
CA GLU A 180 -0.57 -39.11 4.60
C GLU A 180 -0.19 -39.28 3.12
N SER A 181 -0.30 -38.20 2.34
CA SER A 181 0.05 -38.17 0.92
C SER A 181 0.61 -36.81 0.51
N PHE A 182 1.53 -36.83 -0.45
CA PHE A 182 2.08 -35.63 -1.07
C PHE A 182 1.63 -35.52 -2.53
N VAL A 183 1.36 -34.30 -2.96
CA VAL A 183 1.08 -33.93 -4.34
C VAL A 183 2.07 -32.85 -4.76
N THR A 184 3.05 -33.20 -5.59
CA THR A 184 4.02 -32.24 -6.13
C THR A 184 3.60 -31.85 -7.53
N VAL A 185 3.25 -30.58 -7.73
CA VAL A 185 2.82 -29.99 -8.99
C VAL A 185 3.97 -29.17 -9.57
N HIS A 186 4.36 -29.45 -10.82
CA HIS A 186 5.44 -28.75 -11.53
C HIS A 186 5.11 -28.68 -13.02
N GLY A 187 5.30 -27.52 -13.64
CA GLY A 187 4.87 -27.31 -15.03
C GLY A 187 3.41 -27.71 -15.26
N SER A 188 3.19 -28.60 -16.23
CA SER A 188 1.86 -29.17 -16.54
C SER A 188 1.65 -30.57 -15.97
N GLN A 189 2.38 -30.94 -14.91
CA GLN A 189 2.37 -32.29 -14.34
C GLN A 189 2.20 -32.27 -12.82
N ALA A 190 1.71 -33.38 -12.29
CA ALA A 190 1.69 -33.66 -10.86
C ALA A 190 2.19 -35.08 -10.58
N ARG A 191 2.87 -35.26 -9.45
CA ARG A 191 3.31 -36.54 -8.88
C ARG A 191 2.64 -36.76 -7.54
N PHE A 192 2.20 -37.98 -7.29
CA PHE A 192 1.52 -38.37 -6.06
C PHE A 192 2.39 -39.38 -5.32
N VAL A 193 2.73 -39.07 -4.08
CA VAL A 193 3.63 -39.89 -3.24
C VAL A 193 2.91 -40.29 -1.95
N ASP A 194 2.98 -41.57 -1.60
CA ASP A 194 2.54 -42.05 -0.29
C ASP A 194 3.56 -41.61 0.76
N ALA A 195 3.13 -40.83 1.74
CA ALA A 195 4.04 -40.13 2.65
C ALA A 195 4.76 -41.08 3.62
N ALA A 196 4.15 -42.21 3.96
CA ALA A 196 4.71 -43.20 4.88
C ALA A 196 5.83 -44.04 4.23
N SER A 197 5.67 -44.40 2.96
CA SER A 197 6.64 -45.22 2.22
C SER A 197 7.64 -44.39 1.41
N GLY A 198 7.29 -43.16 1.04
CA GLY A 198 8.04 -42.34 0.10
C GLY A 198 7.96 -42.85 -1.35
N GLU A 199 7.09 -43.81 -1.65
CA GLU A 199 6.92 -44.36 -3.00
C GLU A 199 5.90 -43.54 -3.81
N GLU A 200 6.22 -43.29 -5.09
CA GLU A 200 5.29 -42.68 -6.03
C GLU A 200 4.14 -43.65 -6.33
N VAL A 201 2.91 -43.23 -6.01
CA VAL A 201 1.68 -44.01 -6.20
C VAL A 201 0.91 -43.63 -7.47
N GLY A 202 1.33 -42.56 -8.14
CA GLY A 202 0.81 -42.15 -9.43
C GLY A 202 1.16 -40.72 -9.81
N GLY A 203 0.48 -40.21 -10.83
CA GLY A 203 0.63 -38.82 -11.27
C GLY A 203 -0.58 -38.35 -12.06
N GLY A 204 -0.64 -37.04 -12.29
CA GLY A 204 -1.73 -36.37 -13.00
C GLY A 204 -1.21 -35.31 -13.97
N ALA A 205 -2.10 -34.86 -14.85
CA ALA A 205 -1.86 -33.63 -15.61
C ALA A 205 -2.30 -32.43 -14.78
N ALA A 206 -1.54 -31.35 -14.85
CA ALA A 206 -1.94 -30.05 -14.33
C ALA A 206 -2.27 -29.12 -15.51
N THR A 207 -3.28 -28.26 -15.32
CA THR A 207 -3.64 -27.23 -16.29
C THR A 207 -2.99 -25.92 -15.87
N VAL A 208 -2.24 -25.30 -16.78
CA VAL A 208 -1.56 -24.02 -16.53
C VAL A 208 -2.24 -22.92 -17.32
N ASP A 209 -2.56 -21.82 -16.65
CA ASP A 209 -2.94 -20.56 -17.25
C ASP A 209 -1.85 -19.52 -16.95
N LEU A 210 -1.03 -19.20 -17.97
CA LEU A 210 0.09 -18.26 -17.82
C LEU A 210 -0.36 -16.81 -17.65
N GLU A 211 -1.54 -16.43 -18.17
CA GLU A 211 -2.07 -15.08 -18.00
C GLU A 211 -2.47 -14.86 -16.55
N ARG A 212 -3.13 -15.86 -15.95
CA ARG A 212 -3.58 -15.83 -14.54
C ARG A 212 -2.51 -16.31 -13.56
N ARG A 213 -1.42 -16.92 -14.04
CA ARG A 213 -0.38 -17.55 -13.20
C ARG A 213 -0.97 -18.64 -12.29
N GLN A 214 -1.97 -19.34 -12.82
CA GLN A 214 -2.76 -20.34 -12.10
C GLN A 214 -2.42 -21.74 -12.60
N VAL A 215 -2.24 -22.68 -11.66
CA VAL A 215 -2.05 -24.10 -11.92
C VAL A 215 -3.13 -24.90 -11.23
N GLU A 216 -3.87 -25.69 -11.99
CA GLU A 216 -4.93 -26.56 -11.49
C GLU A 216 -4.53 -28.02 -11.55
N VAL A 217 -4.71 -28.75 -10.45
CA VAL A 217 -4.48 -30.19 -10.38
C VAL A 217 -5.71 -30.90 -9.78
N HIS A 218 -6.05 -32.07 -10.34
CA HIS A 218 -7.07 -32.95 -9.77
C HIS A 218 -6.39 -34.13 -9.06
N VAL A 219 -6.74 -34.33 -7.79
CA VAL A 219 -6.24 -35.41 -6.95
C VAL A 219 -7.36 -36.44 -6.77
N PRO A 220 -7.26 -37.64 -7.37
CA PRO A 220 -8.30 -38.66 -7.26
C PRO A 220 -8.46 -39.18 -5.83
N ASN A 221 -9.68 -39.60 -5.47
CA ASN A 221 -9.95 -40.24 -4.17
C ASN A 221 -9.18 -41.55 -3.95
N SER A 222 -8.65 -42.17 -5.03
CA SER A 222 -7.77 -43.34 -4.90
C SER A 222 -6.38 -42.99 -4.36
N VAL A 223 -5.99 -41.72 -4.45
CA VAL A 223 -4.75 -41.17 -3.86
C VAL A 223 -5.08 -40.68 -2.45
N PHE A 224 -6.10 -39.84 -2.31
CA PHE A 224 -6.51 -39.27 -1.03
C PHE A 224 -8.01 -38.98 -1.02
N ASP A 225 -8.78 -39.64 -0.15
CA ASP A 225 -10.23 -39.44 0.00
C ASP A 225 -10.53 -38.76 1.35
N PRO A 226 -10.80 -37.45 1.37
CA PRO A 226 -11.06 -36.73 2.60
C PRO A 226 -12.42 -37.04 3.24
N GLY A 227 -13.34 -37.73 2.54
CA GLY A 227 -14.68 -37.95 3.08
C GLY A 227 -15.33 -36.64 3.55
N ASP A 228 -16.17 -36.67 4.58
CA ASP A 228 -16.73 -35.46 5.23
C ASP A 228 -15.83 -34.98 6.39
N GLU A 229 -14.55 -35.35 6.40
CA GLU A 229 -13.65 -35.09 7.52
C GLU A 229 -13.05 -33.67 7.46
N THR A 230 -12.53 -33.23 8.60
CA THR A 230 -11.62 -32.09 8.66
C THR A 230 -10.22 -32.61 8.44
N VAL A 231 -9.54 -32.09 7.42
CA VAL A 231 -8.24 -32.59 6.96
C VAL A 231 -7.18 -31.53 7.10
N ARG A 232 -6.02 -31.93 7.63
CA ARG A 232 -4.80 -31.13 7.62
C ARG A 232 -4.30 -30.97 6.18
N ILE A 233 -4.11 -29.73 5.74
CA ILE A 233 -3.51 -29.39 4.45
C ILE A 233 -2.37 -28.40 4.68
N ALA A 234 -1.21 -28.69 4.10
CA ALA A 234 -0.05 -27.80 4.09
C ALA A 234 0.51 -27.71 2.67
N ALA A 235 1.22 -26.63 2.33
CA ALA A 235 1.85 -26.51 1.03
C ALA A 235 3.08 -25.60 1.06
N ALA A 236 4.07 -25.90 0.23
CA ALA A 236 5.27 -25.09 0.06
C ALA A 236 5.75 -25.09 -1.39
N SER A 237 6.29 -23.96 -1.83
CA SER A 237 6.77 -23.71 -3.18
C SER A 237 8.29 -23.53 -3.21
N GLY A 238 8.89 -24.04 -4.28
CA GLY A 238 10.31 -23.94 -4.55
C GLY A 238 10.61 -24.00 -6.03
N LEU A 239 11.88 -23.83 -6.39
CA LEU A 239 12.31 -23.80 -7.78
C LEU A 239 12.58 -25.20 -8.31
N TRP A 240 12.32 -25.45 -9.58
CA TRP A 240 12.31 -26.80 -10.15
C TRP A 240 13.46 -27.06 -11.13
N ASP A 241 14.10 -28.21 -10.98
CA ASP A 241 15.09 -28.74 -11.91
C ASP A 241 14.44 -29.75 -12.85
N THR A 242 14.02 -29.28 -14.02
CA THR A 242 13.41 -30.14 -15.05
C THR A 242 14.34 -31.25 -15.54
N GLY A 243 15.66 -31.06 -15.46
CA GLY A 243 16.64 -32.02 -15.92
C GLY A 243 16.76 -33.24 -15.00
N ASN A 244 16.50 -33.04 -13.70
CA ASN A 244 16.65 -34.06 -12.67
C ASN A 244 15.34 -34.46 -11.97
N ASP A 245 14.22 -33.83 -12.30
CA ASP A 245 12.88 -34.10 -11.74
C ASP A 245 12.84 -33.95 -10.20
N GLN A 246 13.46 -32.87 -9.72
CA GLN A 246 13.62 -32.55 -8.31
C GLN A 246 13.63 -31.03 -8.08
N TYR A 247 13.52 -30.62 -6.82
CA TYR A 247 13.70 -29.23 -6.44
C TYR A 247 15.16 -28.77 -6.57
N LEU A 248 15.35 -27.49 -6.93
CA LEU A 248 16.64 -26.80 -6.88
C LEU A 248 16.97 -26.42 -5.44
N VAL A 249 18.09 -26.94 -4.96
CA VAL A 249 18.60 -26.67 -3.61
C VAL A 249 19.59 -25.49 -3.67
N PRO A 250 19.49 -24.51 -2.75
CA PRO A 250 20.38 -23.35 -2.75
C PRO A 250 21.83 -23.73 -2.46
N ARG A 251 22.72 -22.95 -3.06
CA ARG A 251 24.18 -22.97 -2.86
C ARG A 251 24.59 -21.75 -2.06
N GLN A 252 25.88 -21.59 -1.77
CA GLN A 252 26.35 -20.36 -1.12
C GLN A 252 26.14 -19.12 -2.00
N VAL A 253 26.39 -19.25 -3.31
CA VAL A 253 26.28 -18.15 -4.29
C VAL A 253 25.42 -18.65 -5.44
N ALA A 254 24.46 -17.82 -5.84
CA ALA A 254 23.58 -18.12 -6.97
C ALA A 254 24.37 -18.13 -8.30
N ASP A 255 23.87 -18.92 -9.25
CA ASP A 255 24.25 -18.86 -10.67
C ASP A 255 23.00 -18.86 -11.56
N GLU A 256 23.15 -18.91 -12.88
CA GLU A 256 22.01 -18.86 -13.81
C GLU A 256 20.98 -19.97 -13.55
N GLY A 257 21.40 -21.14 -13.06
CA GLY A 257 20.53 -22.30 -12.88
C GLY A 257 20.28 -22.72 -11.44
N HIS A 258 20.87 -22.04 -10.44
CA HIS A 258 20.79 -22.46 -9.05
C HIS A 258 20.65 -21.27 -8.10
N PRO A 259 19.79 -21.38 -7.08
CA PRO A 259 19.67 -20.35 -6.06
C PRO A 259 20.91 -20.29 -5.15
N GLY A 260 21.07 -19.15 -4.48
CA GLY A 260 22.12 -18.86 -3.51
C GLY A 260 21.60 -18.72 -2.08
N GLY A 261 22.46 -18.29 -1.15
CA GLY A 261 22.10 -18.00 0.24
C GLY A 261 22.16 -19.17 1.24
N ALA A 262 22.61 -20.36 0.81
CA ALA A 262 22.79 -21.48 1.73
C ALA A 262 23.88 -21.18 2.78
N GLN A 263 23.57 -21.45 4.05
CA GLN A 263 24.51 -21.19 5.15
C GLN A 263 25.77 -22.06 5.05
N LEU A 264 26.92 -21.47 5.41
CA LEU A 264 28.20 -22.18 5.39
C LEU A 264 28.17 -23.39 6.34
N GLY A 265 28.25 -24.58 5.75
CA GLY A 265 28.31 -25.84 6.51
C GLY A 265 26.94 -26.49 6.75
N ASP A 266 25.86 -25.90 6.23
CA ASP A 266 24.57 -26.59 6.10
C ASP A 266 24.70 -27.68 5.02
N PRO A 267 24.55 -28.98 5.39
CA PRO A 267 24.71 -30.07 4.43
C PRO A 267 23.47 -30.32 3.56
N ALA A 268 22.30 -29.78 3.91
CA ALA A 268 21.03 -30.06 3.25
C ALA A 268 20.04 -28.90 3.45
N PRO A 269 20.32 -27.71 2.88
CA PRO A 269 19.39 -26.60 3.00
C PRO A 269 18.06 -26.95 2.33
N SER A 270 16.96 -26.45 2.89
CA SER A 270 15.63 -26.59 2.30
C SER A 270 15.61 -25.99 0.88
N ALA A 271 14.82 -26.59 0.00
CA ALA A 271 14.61 -26.09 -1.35
C ALA A 271 13.41 -25.14 -1.48
N PHE A 272 12.65 -24.94 -0.40
CA PHE A 272 11.47 -24.09 -0.42
C PHE A 272 11.82 -22.61 -0.23
N PHE A 273 11.05 -21.77 -0.92
CA PHE A 273 11.12 -20.31 -0.88
C PHE A 273 9.93 -19.71 -0.15
N ASP A 274 8.76 -20.37 -0.24
CA ASP A 274 7.51 -19.87 0.31
C ASP A 274 6.60 -21.01 0.82
N VAL A 275 5.80 -20.73 1.84
CA VAL A 275 4.94 -21.69 2.54
C VAL A 275 3.54 -21.10 2.77
N ALA A 276 2.50 -21.91 2.53
CA ALA A 276 1.12 -21.53 2.77
C ALA A 276 0.72 -21.70 4.25
N PHE A 277 -0.41 -21.09 4.64
CA PHE A 277 -1.04 -21.22 5.96
C PHE A 277 -0.24 -20.66 7.15
N ARG A 278 0.36 -19.49 6.95
CA ARG A 278 1.23 -18.83 7.93
C ARG A 278 0.50 -17.89 8.89
N TYR A 279 -0.59 -18.37 9.49
CA TYR A 279 -1.55 -17.52 10.22
C TYR A 279 -0.97 -16.77 11.43
N ASP A 280 0.10 -17.30 12.04
CA ASP A 280 0.71 -16.74 13.26
C ASP A 280 1.91 -15.84 12.97
N GLU A 281 2.21 -15.55 11.69
CA GLU A 281 3.33 -14.69 11.35
C GLU A 281 3.16 -13.31 11.98
N PRO A 282 4.19 -12.85 12.70
CA PRO A 282 4.14 -11.60 13.42
C PRO A 282 4.24 -10.44 12.42
N LEU A 283 3.60 -9.34 12.78
CA LEU A 283 3.52 -8.14 11.92
C LEU A 283 4.82 -7.34 11.90
N ASP A 284 5.76 -7.65 12.80
CA ASP A 284 7.00 -6.91 13.06
C ASP A 284 8.13 -7.20 12.07
N ALA A 285 7.82 -7.79 10.91
CA ALA A 285 8.80 -8.15 9.89
C ALA A 285 8.44 -7.50 8.53
N PRO A 286 9.43 -7.06 7.73
CA PRO A 286 9.18 -6.30 6.51
C PRO A 286 8.25 -7.02 5.53
N TRP A 287 8.49 -8.33 5.35
CA TRP A 287 7.76 -9.19 4.44
C TRP A 287 6.77 -10.12 5.15
N ARG A 288 6.63 -9.96 6.48
CA ARG A 288 5.82 -10.83 7.34
C ARG A 288 6.20 -12.31 7.16
N ASP A 289 7.50 -12.61 7.17
CA ASP A 289 8.05 -13.94 6.84
C ASP A 289 9.06 -14.48 7.87
N ARG A 290 9.02 -13.95 9.09
CA ARG A 290 9.99 -14.26 10.14
C ARG A 290 9.94 -15.74 10.55
N GLN A 291 8.75 -16.26 10.85
CA GLN A 291 8.60 -17.66 11.24
C GLN A 291 8.87 -18.59 10.06
N GLN A 292 8.45 -18.21 8.84
CA GLN A 292 8.75 -18.94 7.61
C GLN A 292 10.26 -19.11 7.43
N LYS A 293 11.03 -18.02 7.49
CA LYS A 293 12.48 -18.04 7.36
C LYS A 293 13.14 -19.00 8.35
N GLU A 294 12.73 -18.93 9.61
CA GLU A 294 13.25 -19.78 10.68
C GLU A 294 12.92 -21.27 10.45
N ALA A 295 11.68 -21.57 10.06
CA ALA A 295 11.21 -22.94 9.81
C ALA A 295 11.83 -23.57 8.56
N ILE A 296 11.91 -22.84 7.44
CA ILE A 296 12.59 -23.30 6.23
C ILE A 296 14.09 -23.53 6.52
N ALA A 297 14.74 -22.64 7.27
CA ALA A 297 16.13 -22.83 7.69
C ALA A 297 16.31 -24.05 8.61
N ALA A 298 15.31 -24.38 9.43
CA ALA A 298 15.30 -25.58 10.26
C ALA A 298 15.00 -26.87 9.46
N GLY A 299 14.50 -26.75 8.24
CA GLY A 299 14.06 -27.88 7.42
C GLY A 299 12.78 -28.54 7.95
N ASP A 300 11.97 -27.84 8.75
CA ASP A 300 10.74 -28.34 9.34
C ASP A 300 9.66 -27.25 9.28
N ILE A 301 8.62 -27.50 8.47
CA ILE A 301 7.51 -26.57 8.25
C ILE A 301 6.20 -27.10 8.84
N SER A 302 6.28 -28.01 9.82
CA SER A 302 5.13 -28.66 10.45
C SER A 302 4.12 -27.71 11.09
N ASP A 303 4.52 -26.49 11.44
CA ASP A 303 3.61 -25.52 12.08
C ASP A 303 2.70 -24.79 11.08
N PHE A 304 2.96 -24.89 9.77
CA PHE A 304 2.20 -24.17 8.73
C PHE A 304 1.20 -25.10 8.03
N PHE A 305 -0.07 -24.99 8.42
CA PHE A 305 -1.16 -25.78 7.86
C PHE A 305 -2.53 -25.16 8.12
N ALA A 306 -3.51 -25.59 7.34
CA ALA A 306 -4.93 -25.37 7.61
C ALA A 306 -5.65 -26.68 7.97
N GLU A 307 -6.66 -26.58 8.83
CA GLU A 307 -7.64 -27.64 9.06
C GLU A 307 -8.87 -27.38 8.19
N VAL A 308 -9.00 -28.12 7.09
CA VAL A 308 -10.04 -27.90 6.07
C VAL A 308 -11.22 -28.84 6.27
N ASP A 309 -12.40 -28.32 6.59
CA ASP A 309 -13.66 -29.05 6.77
C ASP A 309 -14.31 -29.34 5.41
N PHE A 310 -14.12 -30.57 4.90
CA PHE A 310 -14.70 -30.99 3.62
C PHE A 310 -16.22 -31.09 3.66
N ALA A 311 -16.82 -31.22 4.84
CA ALA A 311 -18.27 -31.19 4.99
C ALA A 311 -18.82 -29.75 4.81
N LYS A 312 -18.09 -28.70 5.22
CA LYS A 312 -18.41 -27.30 4.87
C LYS A 312 -18.36 -27.08 3.37
N LEU A 313 -17.34 -27.60 2.69
CA LEU A 313 -17.18 -27.48 1.23
C LEU A 313 -18.35 -28.11 0.47
N ARG A 314 -18.73 -29.34 0.82
CA ARG A 314 -19.89 -30.01 0.20
C ARG A 314 -21.21 -29.32 0.48
N ARG A 315 -21.35 -28.68 1.64
CA ARG A 315 -22.53 -27.89 2.02
C ARG A 315 -22.53 -26.48 1.41
N GLN A 316 -21.44 -26.05 0.78
CA GLN A 316 -21.24 -24.70 0.26
C GLN A 316 -21.52 -23.64 1.34
N VAL A 317 -20.90 -23.82 2.51
CA VAL A 317 -20.96 -22.83 3.58
C VAL A 317 -20.19 -21.58 3.15
N GLU A 318 -20.79 -20.41 3.38
CA GLU A 318 -20.14 -19.10 3.30
C GLU A 318 -19.68 -18.71 4.72
N ASP A 319 -18.37 -18.65 4.94
CA ASP A 319 -17.76 -18.41 6.25
C ASP A 319 -16.37 -17.79 6.08
N ASP A 320 -16.28 -16.49 6.28
CA ASP A 320 -15.02 -15.72 6.30
C ASP A 320 -14.21 -15.94 7.58
N MET A 321 -14.76 -16.70 8.53
CA MET A 321 -14.11 -17.03 9.80
C MET A 321 -13.68 -15.80 10.61
N THR A 322 -14.35 -14.65 10.42
CA THR A 322 -14.02 -13.38 11.09
C THR A 322 -13.90 -13.55 12.60
N GLY A 323 -12.80 -13.05 13.17
CA GLY A 323 -12.45 -13.19 14.58
C GLY A 323 -11.84 -14.54 14.98
N GLN A 324 -11.63 -15.45 14.03
CA GLN A 324 -10.84 -16.69 14.20
C GLN A 324 -9.40 -16.44 13.74
N ARG A 325 -8.46 -17.30 14.15
CA ARG A 325 -7.02 -17.18 13.89
C ARG A 325 -6.71 -17.08 12.39
N GLU A 326 -7.40 -17.87 11.60
CA GLU A 326 -7.21 -18.03 10.16
C GLU A 326 -8.15 -17.18 9.31
N GLY A 327 -9.08 -16.44 9.92
CA GLY A 327 -10.16 -15.77 9.21
C GLY A 327 -9.77 -14.44 8.58
N VAL A 328 -10.73 -13.83 7.89
CA VAL A 328 -10.62 -12.46 7.37
C VAL A 328 -10.96 -11.47 8.49
N PRO A 329 -9.98 -10.69 9.00
CA PRO A 329 -10.23 -9.67 10.01
C PRO A 329 -11.01 -8.47 9.43
N ASP A 330 -11.83 -7.84 10.27
CA ASP A 330 -12.55 -6.60 9.99
C ASP A 330 -12.01 -5.39 10.79
N THR A 331 -11.24 -5.65 11.85
CA THR A 331 -10.56 -4.65 12.69
C THR A 331 -9.11 -5.04 12.98
N GLY A 332 -8.31 -4.11 13.49
CA GLY A 332 -6.90 -4.31 13.82
C GLY A 332 -6.01 -4.19 12.58
N TYR A 333 -4.82 -4.80 12.64
CA TYR A 333 -3.87 -4.82 11.53
C TYR A 333 -4.29 -5.80 10.45
N ILE A 334 -4.32 -5.33 9.20
CA ILE A 334 -4.72 -6.09 8.03
C ILE A 334 -3.74 -5.77 6.89
N HIS A 335 -3.01 -6.79 6.43
CA HIS A 335 -2.25 -6.69 5.18
C HIS A 335 -3.18 -6.99 4.02
N ARG A 336 -3.46 -5.99 3.20
CA ARG A 336 -4.37 -6.12 2.05
C ARG A 336 -3.59 -6.16 0.74
N ILE A 337 -4.06 -6.99 -0.18
CA ILE A 337 -3.58 -7.10 -1.55
C ILE A 337 -4.52 -6.34 -2.48
N TYR A 338 -3.99 -5.45 -3.30
CA TYR A 338 -4.76 -4.72 -4.30
C TYR A 338 -4.16 -4.89 -5.69
N PRO A 339 -5.01 -4.91 -6.74
CA PRO A 339 -4.55 -4.91 -8.11
C PRO A 339 -4.17 -3.49 -8.52
N SER A 340 -2.97 -3.31 -9.04
CA SER A 340 -2.51 -2.01 -9.55
C SER A 340 -2.72 -1.90 -11.07
N HIS A 341 -2.84 -0.67 -11.56
CA HIS A 341 -3.00 -0.34 -12.98
C HIS A 341 -1.73 -0.61 -13.78
N PHE A 342 -0.62 -0.91 -13.10
CA PHE A 342 0.68 -1.05 -13.71
C PHE A 342 1.21 -2.47 -13.60
N GLU A 343 1.74 -2.99 -14.70
CA GLU A 343 2.63 -4.14 -14.71
C GLU A 343 3.55 -3.98 -15.92
N ASN A 344 4.72 -3.35 -15.72
CA ASN A 344 5.73 -3.29 -16.79
C ASN A 344 6.49 -4.61 -16.90
N GLU A 345 6.71 -5.29 -15.78
CA GLU A 345 7.33 -6.60 -15.72
C GLU A 345 6.70 -7.42 -14.58
N GLN A 346 6.86 -8.75 -14.62
CA GLN A 346 6.51 -9.60 -13.48
C GLN A 346 7.62 -9.59 -12.42
N GLY A 347 7.26 -9.97 -11.20
CA GLY A 347 8.22 -10.17 -10.12
C GLY A 347 8.94 -8.90 -9.71
N ARG A 348 10.23 -9.05 -9.41
CA ARG A 348 11.11 -7.96 -9.01
C ARG A 348 11.92 -7.46 -10.20
N ARG A 349 12.42 -6.24 -10.07
CA ARG A 349 13.32 -5.63 -11.05
C ARG A 349 14.62 -6.44 -11.22
N MET A 350 15.03 -6.63 -12.47
CA MET A 350 16.28 -7.27 -12.88
C MET A 350 17.35 -6.26 -13.31
N PRO A 351 18.64 -6.61 -13.27
CA PRO A 351 19.73 -5.73 -13.73
C PRO A 351 19.65 -5.31 -15.21
N GLY A 352 18.96 -6.09 -16.05
CA GLY A 352 18.72 -5.76 -17.47
C GLY A 352 17.54 -4.83 -17.71
N ASP A 353 16.72 -4.54 -16.69
CA ASP A 353 15.51 -3.74 -16.85
C ASP A 353 15.84 -2.24 -16.99
N ALA A 354 14.99 -1.53 -17.73
CA ALA A 354 15.16 -0.10 -18.05
C ALA A 354 15.07 0.83 -16.82
N GLY A 355 15.72 2.00 -16.95
CA GLY A 355 15.62 3.09 -15.97
C GLY A 355 16.28 2.81 -14.62
N GLY A 356 17.41 2.10 -14.63
CA GLY A 356 18.03 1.64 -13.40
C GLY A 356 18.76 2.67 -12.54
N PRO A 357 19.06 2.33 -11.27
CA PRO A 357 19.78 3.19 -10.36
C PRO A 357 21.21 3.46 -10.86
N PRO A 358 21.71 4.70 -10.70
CA PRO A 358 23.10 5.02 -10.98
C PRO A 358 24.06 4.16 -10.14
N ALA A 359 25.25 3.90 -10.66
CA ALA A 359 26.27 3.12 -9.95
C ALA A 359 26.59 3.76 -8.58
N GLY A 360 26.51 2.99 -7.50
CA GLY A 360 26.84 3.44 -6.14
C GLY A 360 25.67 4.05 -5.35
N ALA A 361 24.48 4.17 -5.93
CA ALA A 361 23.29 4.50 -5.15
C ALA A 361 23.13 3.43 -4.07
N PHE A 362 22.99 3.82 -2.80
CA PHE A 362 23.36 2.94 -1.69
C PHE A 362 22.46 1.70 -1.54
N THR A 363 21.22 1.70 -2.01
CA THR A 363 20.39 0.47 -2.09
C THR A 363 19.34 0.53 -3.20
N GLN A 364 18.87 -0.65 -3.56
CA GLN A 364 17.53 -1.00 -4.05
C GLN A 364 16.74 -1.63 -2.89
N GLN A 365 15.40 -1.54 -2.83
CA GLN A 365 14.58 -2.26 -1.86
C GLN A 365 14.99 -3.74 -1.93
N ASP A 366 15.51 -4.27 -0.82
CA ASP A 366 16.14 -5.59 -0.66
C ASP A 366 17.48 -5.84 -1.40
N GLY A 367 18.35 -4.84 -1.53
CA GLY A 367 19.73 -5.10 -1.92
C GLY A 367 20.66 -3.91 -2.05
N LEU A 368 21.97 -4.15 -1.94
CA LEU A 368 22.98 -3.14 -2.23
C LEU A 368 23.16 -2.99 -3.75
N ASN A 369 23.04 -1.77 -4.28
CA ASN A 369 23.33 -1.51 -5.68
C ASN A 369 24.82 -1.22 -5.90
N LEU A 370 25.59 -2.28 -6.19
CA LEU A 370 27.05 -2.18 -6.40
C LEU A 370 27.44 -1.90 -7.86
N HIS A 371 26.50 -1.96 -8.80
CA HIS A 371 26.77 -1.89 -10.24
C HIS A 371 25.70 -1.07 -10.98
N SER A 372 26.03 -0.46 -12.12
CA SER A 372 25.00 0.15 -12.97
C SER A 372 24.31 -0.91 -13.82
N SER A 373 23.00 -0.74 -14.02
CA SER A 373 22.15 -1.52 -14.93
C SER A 373 21.96 -0.81 -16.28
N GLU A 374 21.37 -1.50 -17.26
CA GLU A 374 20.98 -0.88 -18.53
C GLU A 374 20.02 0.33 -18.29
N GLY A 375 20.19 1.41 -19.04
CA GLY A 375 19.40 2.64 -18.88
C GLY A 375 19.72 3.49 -17.63
N SER A 376 20.65 3.06 -16.78
CA SER A 376 21.09 3.86 -15.63
C SER A 376 21.94 5.05 -16.08
N SER A 377 21.93 6.14 -15.31
CA SER A 377 22.87 7.26 -15.51
C SER A 377 24.32 6.74 -15.51
N GLU A 378 25.13 7.22 -16.46
CA GLU A 378 26.56 6.87 -16.55
C GLU A 378 27.38 7.45 -15.39
N ARG A 379 26.79 8.37 -14.61
CA ARG A 379 27.44 9.01 -13.48
C ARG A 379 27.21 8.21 -12.21
N PRO A 380 28.28 7.82 -11.50
CA PRO A 380 28.13 7.25 -10.17
C PRO A 380 27.48 8.26 -9.22
N SER A 381 26.58 7.81 -8.36
CA SER A 381 25.92 8.62 -7.33
C SER A 381 26.06 7.94 -5.98
N GLY A 382 26.31 8.69 -4.91
CA GLY A 382 26.38 8.16 -3.55
C GLY A 382 25.08 8.34 -2.77
N GLN A 383 23.93 8.45 -3.44
CA GLN A 383 22.63 8.80 -2.84
C GLN A 383 21.93 7.66 -2.10
N PHE A 384 21.02 7.99 -1.16
CA PHE A 384 20.04 7.04 -0.64
C PHE A 384 18.83 7.00 -1.59
N GLY A 385 18.63 5.87 -2.26
CA GLY A 385 17.53 5.63 -3.21
C GLY A 385 17.78 6.26 -4.58
N TRP A 386 16.83 6.16 -5.50
CA TRP A 386 16.88 6.83 -6.81
C TRP A 386 15.45 7.17 -7.22
N VAL A 387 15.27 8.00 -8.24
CA VAL A 387 13.92 8.30 -8.73
C VAL A 387 13.62 7.38 -9.91
N CYS A 388 12.69 6.45 -9.73
CA CYS A 388 12.14 5.59 -10.79
C CYS A 388 10.84 6.23 -11.31
N ARG A 389 10.92 6.87 -12.49
CA ARG A 389 9.76 7.54 -13.12
C ARG A 389 9.01 6.58 -14.06
N ASP A 390 8.21 7.15 -14.95
CA ASP A 390 7.33 6.42 -15.88
C ASP A 390 8.07 5.45 -16.82
N ASP A 391 9.33 5.73 -17.16
CA ASP A 391 10.17 4.96 -18.08
C ASP A 391 11.03 3.87 -17.39
N CYS A 392 10.91 3.72 -16.07
CA CYS A 392 11.69 2.81 -15.24
C CYS A 392 10.90 1.57 -14.80
N VAL A 393 11.60 0.44 -14.58
CA VAL A 393 11.04 -0.73 -13.88
C VAL A 393 11.26 -0.60 -12.36
N PRO A 394 10.20 -0.50 -11.54
CA PRO A 394 10.34 -0.39 -10.09
C PRO A 394 10.74 -1.71 -9.44
N SER A 395 11.26 -1.66 -8.21
CA SER A 395 11.71 -2.83 -7.45
C SER A 395 10.64 -3.91 -7.31
N LEU A 396 9.39 -3.52 -7.07
CA LEU A 396 8.21 -4.37 -7.03
C LEU A 396 7.41 -4.15 -8.32
N ALA A 397 7.73 -4.90 -9.38
CA ALA A 397 7.21 -4.64 -10.72
C ALA A 397 5.82 -5.25 -10.98
N GLY A 398 5.54 -6.39 -10.34
CA GLY A 398 4.31 -7.17 -10.52
C GLY A 398 3.02 -6.39 -10.31
N GLN A 399 1.92 -6.89 -10.86
CA GLN A 399 0.63 -6.19 -10.80
C GLN A 399 0.02 -6.13 -9.40
N LEU A 400 0.12 -7.22 -8.64
CA LEU A 400 -0.43 -7.27 -7.29
C LEU A 400 0.52 -6.51 -6.37
N GLN A 401 -0.07 -5.61 -5.59
CA GLN A 401 0.63 -4.77 -4.63
C GLN A 401 -0.05 -4.91 -3.27
N ARG A 402 0.57 -4.37 -2.22
CA ARG A 402 0.04 -4.50 -0.86
C ARG A 402 0.15 -3.21 -0.06
N TYR A 403 -0.66 -3.11 0.98
CA TYR A 403 -0.51 -2.11 2.03
C TYR A 403 -0.91 -2.72 3.37
N LEU A 404 -0.45 -2.12 4.46
CA LEU A 404 -0.90 -2.45 5.80
C LEU A 404 -1.91 -1.40 6.25
N ILE A 405 -3.05 -1.83 6.77
CA ILE A 405 -4.01 -0.94 7.40
C ILE A 405 -4.29 -1.37 8.82
N HIS A 406 -4.37 -0.40 9.73
CA HIS A 406 -4.91 -0.62 11.06
C HIS A 406 -6.31 0.00 11.16
N ILE A 407 -7.33 -0.82 11.31
CA ILE A 407 -8.72 -0.38 11.51
C ILE A 407 -9.03 -0.34 13.02
N PRO A 408 -9.51 0.79 13.57
CA PRO A 408 -9.89 0.85 14.98
C PRO A 408 -10.92 -0.22 15.37
N GLU A 409 -10.77 -0.83 16.55
CA GLU A 409 -11.76 -1.79 17.08
C GLU A 409 -13.12 -1.13 17.37
N GLU A 410 -13.09 0.15 17.75
CA GLU A 410 -14.30 0.94 17.89
C GLU A 410 -14.90 1.20 16.51
N GLY A 411 -16.19 0.90 16.34
CA GLY A 411 -16.87 1.09 15.06
C GLY A 411 -16.84 2.54 14.60
N ALA A 412 -16.79 2.75 13.28
CA ALA A 412 -16.83 4.07 12.68
C ALA A 412 -18.05 4.87 13.18
N SER A 413 -17.85 6.18 13.40
CA SER A 413 -18.97 7.09 13.55
C SER A 413 -19.83 7.10 12.27
N GLY A 414 -21.02 7.70 12.31
CA GLY A 414 -21.91 7.76 11.13
C GLY A 414 -21.32 8.42 9.88
N GLY A 415 -20.15 9.07 9.98
CA GLY A 415 -19.41 9.66 8.86
C GLY A 415 -18.18 8.87 8.37
N GLY A 416 -17.87 7.70 8.94
CA GLY A 416 -16.65 6.95 8.64
C GLY A 416 -15.48 7.24 9.59
N TYR A 417 -14.37 6.53 9.41
CA TYR A 417 -13.09 6.77 10.07
C TYR A 417 -12.35 7.92 9.40
N ALA A 418 -11.68 8.77 10.18
CA ALA A 418 -10.58 9.55 9.62
C ALA A 418 -9.46 8.59 9.19
N SER A 419 -8.60 9.01 8.26
CA SER A 419 -7.45 8.19 7.86
C SER A 419 -6.16 8.98 7.86
N LEU A 420 -5.06 8.34 8.28
CA LEU A 420 -3.71 8.77 7.98
C LEU A 420 -3.11 7.79 6.99
N THR A 421 -2.83 8.24 5.78
CA THR A 421 -1.95 7.51 4.86
C THR A 421 -0.50 7.75 5.29
N TRP A 422 0.21 6.68 5.63
CA TRP A 422 1.58 6.71 6.12
C TRP A 422 2.56 6.21 5.04
N LEU A 423 3.59 7.01 4.78
CA LEU A 423 4.66 6.68 3.85
C LEU A 423 5.93 6.29 4.63
N PRO A 424 6.31 5.00 4.63
CA PRO A 424 7.56 4.55 5.22
C PRO A 424 8.79 5.26 4.63
N GLY A 425 9.89 5.23 5.38
CA GLY A 425 11.16 5.79 4.95
C GLY A 425 11.88 4.92 3.92
N PHE A 426 13.18 5.21 3.76
CA PHE A 426 14.00 4.64 2.71
C PHE A 426 14.17 3.12 2.87
N ALA A 427 13.80 2.36 1.84
CA ALA A 427 13.88 0.90 1.81
C ALA A 427 13.15 0.21 2.98
N GLN A 428 12.24 0.91 3.65
CA GLN A 428 11.37 0.38 4.69
C GLN A 428 10.03 -0.04 4.07
N THR A 429 9.40 -1.01 4.71
CA THR A 429 8.07 -1.53 4.42
C THR A 429 7.14 -1.23 5.60
N PRO A 430 5.80 -1.33 5.41
CA PRO A 430 4.85 -1.02 6.48
C PRO A 430 4.99 -1.86 7.76
N GLY A 431 5.40 -3.13 7.66
CA GLY A 431 5.48 -4.06 8.80
C GLY A 431 6.54 -3.64 9.83
N GLU A 432 7.61 -2.98 9.38
CA GLU A 432 8.69 -2.47 10.24
C GLU A 432 8.23 -1.37 11.21
N TRP A 433 7.05 -0.80 10.97
CA TRP A 433 6.46 0.24 11.82
C TRP A 433 5.55 -0.32 12.92
N VAL A 434 5.29 -1.63 12.93
CA VAL A 434 4.43 -2.27 13.93
C VAL A 434 5.26 -2.60 15.17
N THR A 435 5.03 -1.87 16.26
CA THR A 435 5.92 -1.93 17.44
C THR A 435 5.14 -1.94 18.76
N GLY A 436 4.63 -3.14 19.11
CA GLY A 436 3.93 -3.36 20.37
C GLY A 436 2.65 -2.52 20.50
N GLU A 437 2.31 -2.10 21.73
CA GLU A 437 1.02 -1.47 22.02
C GLU A 437 0.99 0.07 21.88
N ASN A 438 2.08 0.73 21.47
CA ASN A 438 2.16 2.20 21.45
C ASN A 438 2.83 2.74 20.18
N ASP A 439 2.64 2.03 19.07
CA ASP A 439 3.06 2.51 17.76
C ASP A 439 2.10 3.56 17.20
N LEU A 440 2.47 4.15 16.05
CA LEU A 440 1.66 5.16 15.36
C LEU A 440 0.23 4.68 15.10
N TYR A 441 0.09 3.43 14.65
CA TYR A 441 -1.18 2.82 14.24
C TYR A 441 -2.16 2.78 15.41
N GLN A 442 -1.74 2.21 16.53
CA GLN A 442 -2.59 2.06 17.71
C GLN A 442 -2.80 3.38 18.43
N SER A 443 -1.80 4.27 18.47
CA SER A 443 -1.96 5.61 19.06
C SER A 443 -3.09 6.39 18.37
N LEU A 444 -3.09 6.44 17.04
CA LEU A 444 -4.15 7.12 16.28
C LEU A 444 -5.50 6.40 16.33
N ALA A 445 -5.49 5.07 16.38
CA ALA A 445 -6.72 4.28 16.42
C ALA A 445 -7.46 4.37 17.77
N ARG A 446 -6.74 4.64 18.87
CA ARG A 446 -7.31 4.75 20.23
C ARG A 446 -7.89 6.12 20.54
N GLU A 447 -7.73 7.11 19.67
CA GLU A 447 -8.26 8.44 19.88
C GLU A 447 -9.79 8.43 19.87
N ALA A 448 -10.38 8.63 21.05
CA ALA A 448 -11.82 8.45 21.26
C ALA A 448 -12.68 9.50 20.54
N GLU A 449 -12.13 10.68 20.25
CA GLU A 449 -12.87 11.75 19.55
C GLU A 449 -12.86 11.55 18.04
N THR A 450 -11.73 11.04 17.50
CA THR A 450 -11.53 10.82 16.07
C THR A 450 -10.76 9.52 15.84
N PRO A 451 -11.40 8.34 15.98
CA PRO A 451 -10.76 7.08 15.68
C PRO A 451 -10.24 7.08 14.25
N THR A 452 -8.92 6.96 14.09
CA THR A 452 -8.24 7.16 12.81
C THR A 452 -7.66 5.83 12.34
N ALA A 453 -8.05 5.41 11.14
CA ALA A 453 -7.41 4.29 10.46
C ALA A 453 -6.06 4.73 9.91
N VAL A 454 -5.04 3.89 10.01
CA VAL A 454 -3.71 4.19 9.46
C VAL A 454 -3.43 3.26 8.29
N VAL A 455 -3.24 3.83 7.10
CA VAL A 455 -2.98 3.13 5.83
C VAL A 455 -1.50 3.31 5.47
N ALA A 456 -0.66 2.35 5.82
CA ALA A 456 0.76 2.39 5.52
C ALA A 456 1.05 1.73 4.17
N VAL A 457 1.60 2.51 3.25
CA VAL A 457 1.78 2.13 1.85
C VAL A 457 3.11 1.40 1.66
N ASP A 458 3.06 0.21 1.06
CA ASP A 458 4.26 -0.42 0.50
C ASP A 458 4.41 0.14 -0.92
N GLY A 459 5.25 1.17 -1.07
CA GLY A 459 5.52 1.76 -2.38
C GLY A 459 6.15 0.71 -3.30
N ARG A 460 6.00 0.86 -4.61
CA ARG A 460 6.72 0.05 -5.61
C ARG A 460 8.22 0.39 -5.61
N GLY A 461 8.94 0.08 -4.53
CA GLY A 461 10.21 0.70 -4.18
C GLY A 461 10.00 1.92 -3.27
N SER A 462 10.08 1.75 -1.94
CA SER A 462 10.05 2.87 -0.97
C SER A 462 11.30 3.75 -1.01
N ASP A 463 12.32 3.28 -1.72
CA ASP A 463 13.52 3.99 -2.14
C ASP A 463 13.35 4.87 -3.39
N ASN A 464 12.16 4.84 -4.01
CA ASN A 464 11.84 5.64 -5.21
C ASN A 464 11.33 7.06 -4.94
N TRP A 465 11.33 7.48 -3.66
CA TRP A 465 10.94 8.83 -3.23
C TRP A 465 9.53 9.25 -3.67
N PHE A 466 8.64 8.26 -3.90
CA PHE A 466 7.24 8.46 -4.30
C PHE A 466 7.08 9.28 -5.61
N TYR A 467 8.01 9.04 -6.53
CA TYR A 467 7.87 9.40 -7.94
C TYR A 467 7.32 8.22 -8.76
N GLY A 468 6.79 8.54 -9.93
CA GLY A 468 6.24 7.57 -10.87
C GLY A 468 5.25 6.63 -10.21
N ARG A 469 5.43 5.34 -10.47
CA ARG A 469 4.53 4.29 -9.97
C ARG A 469 4.63 4.09 -8.46
N SER A 470 5.74 4.47 -7.82
CA SER A 470 5.84 4.45 -6.35
C SER A 470 4.93 5.52 -5.73
N GLY A 471 4.82 6.70 -6.36
CA GLY A 471 3.83 7.71 -5.98
C GLY A 471 2.39 7.27 -6.28
N ALA A 472 2.18 6.58 -7.40
CA ALA A 472 0.86 6.09 -7.80
C ALA A 472 0.29 5.08 -6.79
N SER A 473 1.15 4.21 -6.23
CA SER A 473 0.79 3.26 -5.17
C SER A 473 0.15 3.92 -3.95
N VAL A 474 0.46 5.19 -3.66
CA VAL A 474 -0.15 5.94 -2.55
C VAL A 474 -1.65 6.11 -2.80
N PHE A 475 -2.02 6.60 -3.98
CA PHE A 475 -3.41 6.87 -4.34
C PHE A 475 -4.18 5.58 -4.65
N GLU A 476 -3.53 4.57 -5.26
CA GLU A 476 -4.15 3.26 -5.47
C GLU A 476 -4.48 2.56 -4.13
N ALA A 477 -3.58 2.64 -3.14
CA ALA A 477 -3.82 2.11 -1.80
C ALA A 477 -4.94 2.85 -1.07
N ILE A 478 -5.00 4.19 -1.18
CA ILE A 478 -6.12 4.99 -0.64
C ILE A 478 -7.44 4.57 -1.29
N ALA A 479 -7.48 4.47 -2.62
CA ALA A 479 -8.67 4.11 -3.37
C ALA A 479 -9.15 2.69 -3.03
N ASP A 480 -8.24 1.72 -2.92
CA ASP A 480 -8.59 0.37 -2.49
C ASP A 480 -9.08 0.35 -1.03
N ALA A 481 -8.46 1.10 -0.12
CA ALA A 481 -8.89 1.18 1.27
C ALA A 481 -10.28 1.80 1.42
N GLN A 482 -10.57 2.89 0.71
CA GLN A 482 -11.87 3.56 0.72
C GLN A 482 -13.00 2.68 0.16
N ARG A 483 -12.69 1.73 -0.74
CA ARG A 483 -13.69 0.77 -1.27
C ARG A 483 -14.05 -0.34 -0.28
N HIS A 484 -13.13 -0.69 0.62
CA HIS A 484 -13.27 -1.85 1.49
C HIS A 484 -13.52 -1.51 2.96
N TYR A 485 -13.20 -0.29 3.37
CA TYR A 485 -13.38 0.20 4.72
C TYR A 485 -14.11 1.55 4.71
N PRO A 486 -14.91 1.87 5.74
CA PRO A 486 -15.69 3.10 5.79
C PRO A 486 -14.78 4.29 6.17
N LEU A 487 -13.87 4.67 5.28
CA LEU A 487 -12.99 5.82 5.44
C LEU A 487 -13.68 7.09 4.92
N ALA A 488 -13.54 8.20 5.63
CA ALA A 488 -14.08 9.50 5.27
C ALA A 488 -13.06 10.25 4.38
N PRO A 489 -13.32 10.46 3.07
CA PRO A 489 -12.35 11.09 2.17
C PRO A 489 -12.03 12.54 2.56
N ASP A 490 -13.01 13.26 3.11
CA ASP A 490 -12.85 14.61 3.66
C ASP A 490 -12.00 14.66 4.93
N ARG A 491 -11.65 13.49 5.50
CA ARG A 491 -10.80 13.35 6.70
C ARG A 491 -9.58 12.49 6.45
N SER A 492 -9.04 12.58 5.23
CA SER A 492 -7.83 11.88 4.81
C SER A 492 -6.60 12.76 5.00
N MET A 493 -5.66 12.33 5.83
CA MET A 493 -4.38 12.98 6.08
C MET A 493 -3.26 12.22 5.39
N LEU A 494 -2.18 12.91 5.01
CA LEU A 494 -0.96 12.28 4.50
C LEU A 494 0.21 12.54 5.45
N GLY A 495 0.96 11.50 5.75
CA GLY A 495 2.20 11.66 6.49
C GLY A 495 3.26 10.64 6.11
N GLY A 496 4.47 10.86 6.62
CA GLY A 496 5.57 9.93 6.38
C GLY A 496 6.80 10.25 7.19
N PHE A 497 7.80 9.38 7.05
CA PHE A 497 9.10 9.48 7.73
C PHE A 497 10.26 9.58 6.74
N SER A 498 11.26 10.42 7.01
CA SER A 498 12.51 10.47 6.22
C SER A 498 12.27 10.69 4.71
N SER A 499 12.65 9.76 3.82
CA SER A 499 12.30 9.84 2.39
C SER A 499 10.78 9.74 2.14
N GLY A 500 10.04 9.03 2.99
CA GLY A 500 8.57 9.04 3.04
C GLY A 500 8.00 10.37 3.47
N ALA A 501 8.67 11.12 4.35
CA ALA A 501 8.29 12.48 4.71
C ALA A 501 8.54 13.47 3.56
N TYR A 502 9.56 13.23 2.73
CA TYR A 502 9.70 13.94 1.45
C TYR A 502 8.52 13.62 0.52
N GLY A 503 8.20 12.33 0.33
CA GLY A 503 7.06 11.89 -0.49
C GLY A 503 5.73 12.48 -0.02
N ALA A 504 5.50 12.51 1.29
CA ALA A 504 4.30 13.06 1.90
C ALA A 504 4.19 14.57 1.63
N ASN A 505 5.30 15.32 1.76
CA ASN A 505 5.32 16.72 1.36
C ASN A 505 5.09 16.90 -0.14
N LYS A 506 5.79 16.16 -0.99
CA LYS A 506 5.67 16.25 -2.46
C LYS A 506 4.21 16.08 -2.86
N LEU A 507 3.59 14.97 -2.48
CA LEU A 507 2.23 14.63 -2.91
C LEU A 507 1.19 15.56 -2.28
N SER A 508 1.34 15.95 -1.01
CA SER A 508 0.41 16.91 -0.38
C SER A 508 0.52 18.34 -0.95
N LEU A 509 1.69 18.75 -1.45
CA LEU A 509 1.87 20.05 -2.10
C LEU A 509 1.45 20.04 -3.58
N GLN A 510 1.64 18.90 -4.26
CA GLN A 510 1.22 18.70 -5.64
C GLN A 510 -0.31 18.56 -5.75
N PHE A 511 -0.93 17.91 -4.76
CA PHE A 511 -2.37 17.64 -4.67
C PHE A 511 -2.96 18.16 -3.34
N PRO A 512 -2.98 19.48 -3.12
CA PRO A 512 -3.35 20.08 -1.83
C PRO A 512 -4.82 19.89 -1.45
N ASP A 513 -5.66 19.62 -2.43
CA ASP A 513 -7.07 19.30 -2.22
C ASP A 513 -7.29 17.82 -1.88
N ALA A 514 -6.33 16.91 -2.09
CA ALA A 514 -6.54 15.48 -1.77
C ALA A 514 -6.52 15.16 -0.27
N PHE A 515 -5.93 16.03 0.56
CA PHE A 515 -5.68 15.73 1.98
C PHE A 515 -6.07 16.89 2.89
N SER A 516 -6.67 16.57 4.02
CA SER A 516 -7.08 17.54 5.05
C SER A 516 -5.89 18.15 5.79
N LYS A 517 -4.87 17.34 6.07
CA LYS A 517 -3.66 17.73 6.81
C LYS A 517 -2.43 16.96 6.34
N ALA A 518 -1.25 17.52 6.62
CA ALA A 518 0.04 16.87 6.39
C ALA A 518 0.82 16.66 7.69
N PHE A 519 1.34 15.45 7.92
CA PHE A 519 2.26 15.16 9.03
C PHE A 519 3.64 14.73 8.52
N ILE A 520 4.65 15.54 8.80
CA ILE A 520 6.00 15.38 8.25
C ILE A 520 6.96 14.99 9.37
N CYS A 521 7.40 13.73 9.39
CA CYS A 521 8.34 13.25 10.38
C CYS A 521 9.76 13.25 9.79
N ASP A 522 10.49 14.34 10.00
CA ASP A 522 11.91 14.49 9.64
C ASP A 522 12.26 14.29 8.16
N GLY A 523 11.62 15.07 7.30
CA GLY A 523 11.80 14.98 5.85
C GLY A 523 13.02 15.73 5.31
N LEU A 524 13.46 15.33 4.12
CA LEU A 524 14.44 16.07 3.30
C LEU A 524 13.74 17.15 2.47
N ASP A 525 14.48 18.14 1.99
CA ASP A 525 13.93 19.23 1.14
C ASP A 525 14.15 18.98 -0.36
N ARG A 526 14.92 17.94 -0.72
CA ARG A 526 15.24 17.52 -2.09
C ARG A 526 15.32 16.00 -2.18
N ALA A 527 15.08 15.47 -3.38
CA ALA A 527 15.15 14.04 -3.67
C ALA A 527 15.94 13.77 -4.97
N PRO A 528 16.63 12.62 -5.08
CA PRO A 528 17.20 11.86 -3.97
C PRO A 528 18.20 12.70 -3.17
N SER A 529 18.55 12.31 -1.94
CA SER A 529 19.58 13.00 -1.15
C SER A 529 20.41 12.02 -0.29
N PHE A 530 21.58 12.46 0.20
CA PHE A 530 22.45 11.69 1.11
C PHE A 530 22.61 12.40 2.47
N PRO A 531 22.10 11.82 3.57
CA PRO A 531 22.26 12.38 4.91
C PRO A 531 23.73 12.36 5.41
N GLY A 532 24.13 13.33 6.23
CA GLY A 532 25.43 13.37 6.93
C GLY A 532 26.66 13.96 6.20
N VAL A 533 26.77 13.88 4.86
CA VAL A 533 27.92 14.45 4.09
C VAL A 533 27.52 15.65 3.21
N ASN A 534 26.27 15.71 2.74
CA ASN A 534 25.88 16.64 1.68
C ASN A 534 25.35 18.01 2.13
N ALA A 535 24.93 18.20 3.38
CA ALA A 535 24.43 19.51 3.84
C ALA A 535 25.45 20.68 3.72
N VAL A 536 26.75 20.37 3.59
CA VAL A 536 27.81 21.37 3.35
C VAL A 536 28.23 21.44 1.87
N ALA A 537 28.16 20.31 1.14
CA ALA A 537 28.56 20.23 -0.27
C ALA A 537 27.48 20.73 -1.25
N ASP A 538 26.19 20.66 -0.89
CA ASP A 538 25.04 21.13 -1.69
C ASP A 538 25.00 22.67 -1.85
N THR A 539 25.85 23.38 -1.12
CA THR A 539 26.03 24.84 -1.23
C THR A 539 27.15 25.24 -2.18
N LEU A 540 27.95 24.28 -2.66
CA LEU A 540 29.02 24.53 -3.63
C LEU A 540 28.46 24.46 -5.06
N PRO A 541 28.91 25.31 -5.99
CA PRO A 541 28.40 25.39 -7.37
C PRO A 541 28.74 24.17 -8.25
N VAL A 542 29.27 23.10 -7.67
CA VAL A 542 29.54 21.84 -8.35
C VAL A 542 28.92 20.76 -7.49
N ASP A 543 27.76 20.27 -7.92
CA ASP A 543 27.14 19.08 -7.36
C ASP A 543 28.09 17.89 -7.64
N THR A 544 28.66 17.29 -6.60
CA THR A 544 29.85 16.41 -6.76
C THR A 544 29.63 14.97 -6.32
N VAL A 545 28.48 14.62 -5.70
CA VAL A 545 28.26 13.25 -5.19
C VAL A 545 26.81 12.73 -5.34
N THR A 546 25.77 13.59 -5.41
CA THR A 546 24.37 13.15 -5.52
C THR A 546 23.69 13.76 -6.73
N GLU A 547 22.96 12.95 -7.50
CA GLU A 547 22.18 13.43 -8.65
C GLU A 547 20.75 13.71 -8.19
N HIS A 548 20.46 14.97 -7.84
CA HIS A 548 19.10 15.38 -7.49
C HIS A 548 18.16 15.34 -8.70
N GLU A 549 16.92 14.91 -8.47
CA GLU A 549 15.86 14.97 -9.44
C GLU A 549 15.51 16.43 -9.75
N ALA A 550 15.30 16.74 -11.03
CA ALA A 550 14.98 18.10 -11.48
C ALA A 550 13.67 18.58 -10.83
N GLY A 551 13.66 19.83 -10.36
CA GLY A 551 12.48 20.40 -9.70
C GLY A 551 12.15 19.83 -8.31
N SER A 552 12.97 18.93 -7.75
CA SER A 552 12.71 18.22 -6.48
C SER A 552 12.71 19.07 -5.21
N LYS A 553 13.01 20.38 -5.28
CA LYS A 553 13.05 21.23 -4.08
C LYS A 553 11.64 21.55 -3.58
N LEU A 554 11.32 21.22 -2.33
CA LEU A 554 9.98 21.36 -1.76
C LEU A 554 9.66 22.77 -1.23
N THR A 555 10.63 23.45 -0.60
CA THR A 555 10.41 24.79 -0.01
C THR A 555 9.73 25.80 -0.96
N PRO A 556 10.07 25.90 -2.26
CA PRO A 556 9.36 26.77 -3.21
C PRO A 556 7.88 26.42 -3.43
N LEU A 557 7.45 25.19 -3.15
CA LEU A 557 6.08 24.71 -3.36
C LEU A 557 5.17 24.93 -2.15
N LEU A 558 5.71 25.39 -1.02
CA LEU A 558 4.94 25.63 0.20
C LEU A 558 3.71 26.54 0.04
N PRO A 559 3.64 27.52 -0.89
CA PRO A 559 2.40 28.26 -1.10
C PRO A 559 1.18 27.39 -1.43
N SER A 560 1.37 26.20 -2.03
CA SER A 560 0.28 25.23 -2.26
C SER A 560 -0.39 24.73 -0.97
N ARG A 561 0.27 24.91 0.19
CA ARG A 561 -0.21 24.47 1.51
C ARG A 561 -1.16 25.46 2.19
N HIS A 562 -1.49 26.59 1.57
CA HIS A 562 -2.21 27.69 2.25
C HIS A 562 -3.48 27.24 3.01
N ASN A 563 -4.22 26.26 2.48
CA ASN A 563 -5.45 25.74 3.08
C ASN A 563 -5.30 24.36 3.76
N GLN A 564 -4.07 23.84 3.88
CA GLN A 564 -3.78 22.51 4.42
C GLN A 564 -2.83 22.64 5.62
N PRO A 565 -3.32 22.48 6.87
CA PRO A 565 -2.46 22.52 8.05
C PRO A 565 -1.37 21.46 8.04
N VAL A 566 -0.18 21.80 8.57
CA VAL A 566 0.95 20.87 8.68
C VAL A 566 1.52 20.80 10.08
N MET A 567 1.81 19.59 10.54
CA MET A 567 2.72 19.35 11.66
C MET A 567 4.01 18.77 11.11
N GLU A 568 5.15 19.37 11.44
CA GLU A 568 6.47 18.87 11.07
C GLU A 568 7.33 18.65 12.32
N TRP A 569 7.92 17.47 12.43
CA TRP A 569 8.85 17.10 13.49
C TRP A 569 10.28 17.12 12.98
N ALA A 570 11.21 17.53 13.85
CA ALA A 570 12.63 17.60 13.57
C ALA A 570 13.47 17.29 14.81
N GLY A 571 14.59 16.59 14.61
CA GLY A 571 15.54 16.27 15.66
C GLY A 571 16.63 17.34 15.81
N ALA A 572 16.78 17.95 17.00
CA ALA A 572 17.85 18.92 17.24
C ALA A 572 19.28 18.33 17.17
N ASN A 573 19.42 17.03 17.40
CA ASN A 573 20.67 16.28 17.34
C ASN A 573 20.55 15.03 16.45
N ASP A 574 19.70 15.12 15.43
CA ASP A 574 19.52 14.06 14.43
C ASP A 574 20.87 13.72 13.75
N ASP A 575 21.21 12.43 13.76
CA ASP A 575 22.46 11.87 13.28
C ASP A 575 22.46 11.56 11.77
N PHE A 576 21.30 11.58 11.12
CA PHE A 576 21.13 11.41 9.68
C PHE A 576 20.81 12.74 9.01
N ILE A 577 19.62 13.29 9.26
CA ILE A 577 19.08 14.49 8.61
C ILE A 577 19.54 15.73 9.37
N PRO A 578 20.44 16.55 8.83
CA PRO A 578 20.93 17.70 9.55
C PRO A 578 19.79 18.69 9.83
N TYR A 579 19.63 19.06 11.11
CA TYR A 579 18.56 19.94 11.60
C TYR A 579 18.39 21.25 10.82
N ASN A 580 19.43 21.75 10.15
CA ASN A 580 19.31 22.96 9.32
C ASN A 580 18.38 22.78 8.10
N ILE A 581 18.19 21.55 7.60
CA ILE A 581 17.30 21.26 6.48
C ILE A 581 15.84 21.46 6.90
N THR A 582 15.41 20.78 7.95
CA THR A 582 14.06 20.94 8.52
C THR A 582 13.85 22.36 9.07
N ARG A 583 14.93 22.98 9.59
CA ARG A 583 14.86 24.36 10.07
C ARG A 583 14.57 25.37 8.96
N GLU A 584 15.17 25.23 7.77
CA GLU A 584 14.89 26.09 6.59
C GLU A 584 13.38 26.10 6.29
N ARG A 585 12.74 24.93 6.23
CA ARG A 585 11.29 24.83 6.00
C ARG A 585 10.48 25.52 7.10
N ALA A 586 10.89 25.37 8.34
CA ALA A 586 10.17 26.00 9.44
C ALA A 586 10.31 27.53 9.49
N GLU A 587 11.46 28.06 9.05
CA GLU A 587 11.61 29.50 8.81
C GLU A 587 10.69 29.96 7.67
N ALA A 588 10.55 29.15 6.61
CA ALA A 588 9.59 29.42 5.54
C ALA A 588 8.13 29.36 6.03
N TYR A 589 7.75 28.40 6.89
CA TYR A 589 6.43 28.38 7.52
C TYR A 589 6.17 29.65 8.33
N ALA A 590 7.14 30.06 9.15
CA ALA A 590 7.02 31.24 9.99
C ALA A 590 6.93 32.54 9.17
N ALA A 591 7.59 32.60 8.02
CA ALA A 591 7.59 33.75 7.11
C ALA A 591 6.34 33.85 6.23
N GLY A 592 5.73 32.70 5.88
CA GLY A 592 4.49 32.64 5.11
C GLY A 592 3.24 32.85 5.95
N ASP A 593 2.08 32.46 5.41
CA ASP A 593 0.75 32.65 6.00
C ASP A 593 0.04 31.32 6.29
N TYR A 594 0.78 30.31 6.72
CA TYR A 594 0.29 28.95 6.93
C TYR A 594 -0.24 28.70 8.35
N ASP A 595 -1.16 27.74 8.46
CA ASP A 595 -1.44 27.05 9.72
C ASP A 595 -0.42 25.92 9.90
N TYR A 596 0.40 26.00 10.93
CA TYR A 596 1.49 25.04 11.12
C TYR A 596 1.87 24.82 12.58
N GLU A 597 2.41 23.64 12.83
CA GLU A 597 3.18 23.31 14.02
C GLU A 597 4.54 22.72 13.63
N PHE A 598 5.61 23.27 14.19
CA PHE A 598 6.95 22.74 14.04
C PHE A 598 7.46 22.31 15.42
N ILE A 599 7.71 21.02 15.56
CA ILE A 599 8.14 20.37 16.81
C ILE A 599 9.62 20.02 16.68
N THR A 600 10.46 20.72 17.44
CA THR A 600 11.87 20.35 17.58
C THR A 600 12.05 19.50 18.82
N TRP A 601 12.30 18.22 18.65
CA TRP A 601 12.63 17.30 19.74
C TRP A 601 14.06 17.57 20.24
N ALA A 602 14.28 17.35 21.53
CA ALA A 602 15.61 17.39 22.15
C ALA A 602 15.98 16.09 22.87
N GLY A 603 17.26 15.71 22.82
CA GLY A 603 17.78 14.54 23.52
C GLY A 603 17.68 13.27 22.68
N VAL A 604 17.34 12.15 23.31
CA VAL A 604 17.29 10.87 22.59
C VAL A 604 16.09 10.78 21.63
N ALA A 605 14.99 11.46 21.95
CA ALA A 605 13.84 11.60 21.05
C ALA A 605 14.14 12.41 19.77
N SER A 606 15.32 13.02 19.67
CA SER A 606 15.79 13.76 18.49
C SER A 606 16.60 12.93 17.53
N GLU A 607 16.98 11.70 17.88
CA GLU A 607 17.72 10.83 16.98
C GLU A 607 16.78 10.33 15.87
N HIS A 608 17.27 10.22 14.64
CA HIS A 608 16.44 10.09 13.43
C HIS A 608 15.41 8.98 13.54
N ALA A 609 15.89 7.78 13.82
CA ALA A 609 15.03 6.62 13.94
C ALA A 609 14.21 6.64 15.24
N PHE A 610 14.70 7.21 16.34
CA PHE A 610 13.93 7.22 17.61
C PHE A 610 12.77 8.22 17.62
N MET A 611 12.86 9.31 16.87
CA MET A 611 11.84 10.36 16.87
C MET A 611 10.51 9.88 16.30
N CYS A 612 10.59 9.10 15.23
CA CYS A 612 9.44 8.67 14.45
C CYS A 612 9.27 7.14 14.47
N GLU A 613 10.36 6.36 14.49
CA GLU A 613 10.28 4.90 14.53
C GLU A 613 10.09 4.43 15.97
N ALA A 614 8.96 3.78 16.24
CA ALA A 614 8.57 3.45 17.59
C ALA A 614 9.36 2.27 18.22
N ALA A 615 10.27 1.61 17.50
CA ALA A 615 11.25 0.69 18.10
C ALA A 615 12.48 0.40 17.21
N VAL A 616 13.59 1.11 17.40
CA VAL A 616 14.89 0.57 17.01
C VAL A 616 15.37 -0.39 18.10
N GLN A 617 15.58 -1.67 17.76
CA GLN A 617 16.11 -2.70 18.67
C GLN A 617 15.31 -2.85 19.98
N GLY A 618 13.98 -2.71 19.93
CA GLY A 618 13.10 -2.86 21.10
C GLY A 618 13.11 -1.68 22.09
N ILE A 619 13.68 -0.53 21.72
CA ILE A 619 13.64 0.71 22.50
C ILE A 619 12.56 1.62 21.91
N SER A 620 11.46 1.81 22.64
CA SER A 620 10.35 2.67 22.22
C SER A 620 10.35 4.00 22.97
N VAL A 621 10.31 5.10 22.22
CA VAL A 621 10.12 6.45 22.80
C VAL A 621 8.67 6.67 23.23
N GLY A 622 7.77 5.72 22.93
CA GLY A 622 6.30 5.77 22.96
C GLY A 622 5.70 6.74 23.96
N GLY A 623 4.68 7.49 23.53
CA GLY A 623 4.14 8.69 24.20
C GLY A 623 4.46 10.00 23.46
N THR A 624 5.37 9.97 22.47
CA THR A 624 5.58 11.08 21.52
C THR A 624 4.39 11.24 20.57
N TRP A 625 3.74 10.14 20.20
CA TRP A 625 2.55 10.15 19.34
C TRP A 625 1.38 10.94 19.93
N ASP A 626 1.29 11.09 21.24
CA ASP A 626 0.28 11.94 21.90
C ASP A 626 0.33 13.39 21.35
N VAL A 627 1.53 13.89 20.98
CA VAL A 627 1.68 15.21 20.36
C VAL A 627 1.02 15.28 18.98
N LEU A 628 1.11 14.20 18.21
CA LEU A 628 0.45 14.11 16.91
C LEU A 628 -1.06 13.93 17.09
N THR A 629 -1.48 13.03 17.97
CA THR A 629 -2.90 12.69 18.13
C THR A 629 -3.71 13.89 18.65
N ASP A 630 -3.16 14.66 19.59
CA ASP A 630 -3.76 15.91 20.08
C ASP A 630 -3.96 16.96 18.96
N TRP A 631 -3.14 16.92 17.91
CA TRP A 631 -3.20 17.87 16.79
C TRP A 631 -4.15 17.44 15.66
N VAL A 632 -4.42 16.14 15.51
CA VAL A 632 -5.30 15.61 14.45
C VAL A 632 -6.68 16.26 14.52
N GLY A 633 -7.25 16.43 15.71
CA GLY A 633 -8.58 17.04 15.90
C GLY A 633 -9.68 16.26 15.18
N ASP A 634 -10.65 16.94 14.57
CA ASP A 634 -11.73 16.29 13.78
C ASP A 634 -11.28 15.77 12.40
N GLY A 635 -10.06 16.15 11.98
CA GLY A 635 -9.42 15.74 10.75
C GLY A 635 -10.04 16.31 9.47
N ALA A 636 -11.00 17.24 9.52
CA ALA A 636 -11.76 17.67 8.35
C ALA A 636 -10.97 18.60 7.40
N ARG A 637 -11.11 18.38 6.09
CA ARG A 637 -10.54 19.18 5.01
C ARG A 637 -11.32 20.48 4.80
N VAL A 638 -10.65 21.52 4.30
CA VAL A 638 -11.30 22.67 3.68
C VAL A 638 -11.54 22.34 2.20
N ASP A 639 -12.79 22.04 1.82
CA ASP A 639 -13.12 21.64 0.43
C ASP A 639 -13.09 22.82 -0.55
N ASP A 640 -13.85 23.88 -0.25
CA ASP A 640 -13.97 25.06 -1.12
C ASP A 640 -13.43 26.31 -0.40
N PRO A 641 -12.11 26.57 -0.43
CA PRO A 641 -11.53 27.73 0.24
C PRO A 641 -11.78 29.02 -0.56
N ALA A 642 -12.03 30.14 0.13
CA ALA A 642 -12.19 31.44 -0.53
C ALA A 642 -10.91 31.92 -1.25
N ARG A 643 -9.73 31.52 -0.76
CA ARG A 643 -8.43 31.78 -1.37
C ARG A 643 -7.78 30.47 -1.78
N VAL A 644 -7.27 30.40 -3.01
CA VAL A 644 -6.42 29.31 -3.48
C VAL A 644 -5.05 29.89 -3.80
N SER A 645 -4.01 29.31 -3.20
CA SER A 645 -2.62 29.56 -3.54
C SER A 645 -2.02 28.24 -4.01
N TYR A 646 -1.38 28.23 -5.17
CA TYR A 646 -0.84 27.02 -5.77
C TYR A 646 0.45 27.29 -6.54
N VAL A 647 1.40 26.37 -6.43
CA VAL A 647 2.63 26.35 -7.23
C VAL A 647 2.63 25.13 -8.15
N ARG A 648 2.56 25.41 -9.45
CA ARG A 648 2.62 24.42 -10.52
C ARG A 648 4.08 24.06 -10.82
N ASN A 649 4.41 22.77 -10.78
CA ASN A 649 5.76 22.26 -11.05
C ASN A 649 5.71 21.07 -12.03
N PRO A 650 5.78 21.32 -13.35
CA PRO A 650 5.69 20.25 -14.36
C PRO A 650 6.81 19.21 -14.26
N LEU A 651 7.98 19.60 -13.72
CA LEU A 651 9.10 18.68 -13.51
C LEU A 651 8.79 17.58 -12.48
N MET A 652 7.75 17.75 -11.65
CA MET A 652 7.29 16.74 -10.69
C MET A 652 6.16 15.84 -11.21
N ASP A 653 5.66 16.05 -12.43
CA ASP A 653 4.57 15.24 -12.96
C ASP A 653 5.07 13.90 -13.49
N ASP A 654 4.26 12.87 -13.29
CA ASP A 654 4.44 11.53 -13.84
C ASP A 654 3.14 11.13 -14.57
N PRO A 655 2.90 11.64 -15.80
CA PRO A 655 1.62 11.51 -16.47
C PRO A 655 1.21 10.06 -16.77
N GLN A 656 2.15 9.16 -17.07
CA GLN A 656 1.79 7.75 -17.30
C GLN A 656 1.41 7.04 -16.00
N SER A 657 1.86 7.57 -14.86
CA SER A 657 1.46 7.13 -13.52
C SER A 657 0.20 7.84 -13.00
N GLY A 658 -0.44 8.69 -13.80
CA GLY A 658 -1.65 9.43 -13.42
C GLY A 658 -1.40 10.58 -12.43
N LEU A 659 -0.14 10.96 -12.20
CA LEU A 659 0.25 11.98 -11.22
C LEU A 659 0.60 13.30 -11.92
N VAL A 660 -0.41 14.09 -12.25
CA VAL A 660 -0.23 15.42 -12.83
C VAL A 660 -0.80 16.44 -11.86
N GLY A 661 0.07 17.29 -11.28
CA GLY A 661 -0.34 18.36 -10.38
C GLY A 661 -0.74 19.59 -11.17
N ASP A 662 -1.94 19.59 -11.75
CA ASP A 662 -2.50 20.69 -12.56
C ASP A 662 -3.81 21.25 -11.96
N ARG A 663 -4.05 21.00 -10.67
CA ARG A 663 -5.28 21.38 -9.99
C ARG A 663 -5.04 21.79 -8.54
N ALA A 664 -5.82 22.74 -8.07
CA ALA A 664 -6.03 22.99 -6.65
C ALA A 664 -7.46 23.47 -6.39
N TYR A 665 -8.27 22.68 -5.67
CA TYR A 665 -9.63 23.05 -5.27
C TYR A 665 -10.48 23.43 -6.50
N TRP A 666 -11.11 24.61 -6.52
CA TRP A 666 -11.93 25.12 -7.63
C TRP A 666 -11.14 25.63 -8.85
N LEU A 667 -9.83 25.37 -8.90
CA LEU A 667 -8.94 25.71 -10.02
C LEU A 667 -8.32 24.46 -10.66
N PRO A 668 -8.97 23.82 -11.64
CA PRO A 668 -8.37 22.77 -12.45
C PRO A 668 -7.66 23.31 -13.69
N GLY A 669 -6.90 22.44 -14.37
CA GLY A 669 -6.30 22.71 -15.70
C GLY A 669 -5.23 23.80 -15.69
N ILE A 670 -4.41 23.86 -14.64
CA ILE A 670 -3.34 24.84 -14.45
C ILE A 670 -2.11 24.40 -15.24
N ASP A 671 -1.86 25.06 -16.37
CA ASP A 671 -0.73 24.79 -17.25
C ASP A 671 0.28 25.93 -17.29
N THR A 672 1.56 25.59 -17.31
CA THR A 672 2.67 26.55 -17.43
C THR A 672 2.93 26.96 -18.87
N ARG A 673 3.49 28.16 -19.07
CA ARG A 673 4.04 28.56 -20.38
C ARG A 673 5.41 27.97 -20.64
N GLN A 674 6.22 27.83 -19.58
CA GLN A 674 7.55 27.24 -19.60
C GLN A 674 7.61 26.12 -18.57
N ASP A 675 7.75 24.88 -19.05
CA ASP A 675 7.63 23.68 -18.20
C ASP A 675 8.87 23.39 -17.36
N ASP A 676 9.99 24.07 -17.63
CA ASP A 676 11.22 24.04 -16.84
C ASP A 676 11.27 25.11 -15.73
N GLU A 677 10.22 25.92 -15.60
CA GLU A 677 10.07 26.95 -14.57
C GLU A 677 8.78 26.72 -13.74
N LEU A 678 8.79 27.17 -12.48
CA LEU A 678 7.59 27.11 -11.64
C LEU A 678 6.51 28.08 -12.14
N GLY A 679 5.26 27.65 -12.10
CA GLY A 679 4.09 28.52 -12.24
C GLY A 679 3.49 28.83 -10.87
N THR A 680 2.95 30.03 -10.67
CA THR A 680 2.26 30.38 -9.40
C THR A 680 0.88 30.92 -9.69
N VAL A 681 -0.09 30.51 -8.87
CA VAL A 681 -1.48 30.99 -8.90
C VAL A 681 -1.87 31.45 -7.51
N GLU A 682 -2.41 32.66 -7.42
CA GLU A 682 -3.09 33.20 -6.24
C GLU A 682 -4.46 33.69 -6.68
N ALA A 683 -5.52 33.04 -6.19
CA ALA A 683 -6.87 33.37 -6.59
C ALA A 683 -7.77 33.56 -5.36
N PHE A 684 -8.69 34.52 -5.43
CA PHE A 684 -9.62 34.84 -4.36
C PHE A 684 -11.03 35.00 -4.92
N SER A 685 -11.97 34.19 -4.46
CA SER A 685 -13.37 34.35 -4.80
C SER A 685 -14.10 35.19 -3.76
N ARG A 686 -14.69 36.30 -4.21
CA ARG A 686 -15.58 37.13 -3.38
C ARG A 686 -16.97 36.49 -3.20
N GLY A 687 -17.26 35.39 -3.89
CA GLY A 687 -18.54 34.68 -3.82
C GLY A 687 -18.85 34.09 -2.44
N PHE A 688 -17.79 33.71 -1.70
CA PHE A 688 -17.92 33.13 -0.36
C PHE A 688 -18.40 34.15 0.69
N GLY A 689 -18.12 35.45 0.49
CA GLY A 689 -18.38 36.47 1.49
C GLY A 689 -17.43 36.37 2.69
N ALA A 690 -16.20 35.96 2.41
CA ALA A 690 -15.10 35.86 3.37
C ALA A 690 -14.00 36.84 2.96
N GLY A 691 -13.36 37.49 3.92
CA GLY A 691 -12.16 38.29 3.74
C GLY A 691 -10.88 37.49 4.00
N GLU A 692 -9.73 38.15 3.89
CA GLU A 692 -8.44 37.51 4.20
C GLU A 692 -8.31 37.18 5.70
N ARG A 693 -7.76 36.00 5.99
CA ARG A 693 -7.46 35.58 7.36
C ARG A 693 -6.33 36.46 7.92
N ALA A 694 -6.48 36.87 9.17
CA ALA A 694 -5.43 37.63 9.84
C ALA A 694 -4.21 36.73 10.09
N VAL A 695 -3.04 37.11 9.57
CA VAL A 695 -1.79 36.38 9.80
C VAL A 695 -1.13 36.89 11.10
N GLY A 696 -1.29 36.10 12.15
CA GLY A 696 -0.66 36.37 13.46
C GLY A 696 0.87 36.16 13.45
N GLY A 697 1.54 36.61 14.51
CA GLY A 697 2.95 36.26 14.73
C GLY A 697 3.12 34.79 15.12
N LYS A 698 4.27 34.20 14.81
CA LYS A 698 4.67 32.87 15.32
C LYS A 698 4.62 32.84 16.86
N GLN A 699 4.11 31.76 17.42
CA GLN A 699 4.16 31.44 18.85
C GLN A 699 5.24 30.39 19.12
N THR A 700 5.76 30.38 20.35
CA THR A 700 6.83 29.48 20.75
C THR A 700 6.65 29.04 22.19
N GLU A 701 6.65 27.72 22.40
CA GLU A 701 6.42 27.08 23.69
C GLU A 701 7.43 25.95 23.92
N LEU A 702 7.81 25.72 25.17
CA LEU A 702 8.66 24.61 25.57
C LEU A 702 7.81 23.62 26.37
N HIS A 703 7.78 22.38 25.92
CA HIS A 703 6.96 21.31 26.49
C HIS A 703 7.78 20.05 26.70
N SER A 704 7.14 19.04 27.29
CA SER A 704 7.67 17.68 27.36
C SER A 704 6.52 16.69 27.47
N VAL A 705 6.62 15.55 26.79
CA VAL A 705 5.74 14.40 27.00
C VAL A 705 6.46 13.31 27.76
N SER A 706 5.69 12.48 28.46
CA SER A 706 6.23 11.27 29.08
C SER A 706 6.36 10.18 28.03
N GLY A 707 7.40 9.37 28.13
CA GLY A 707 7.53 8.19 27.30
C GLY A 707 7.79 6.91 28.08
N ASN A 708 7.69 5.78 27.39
CA ASN A 708 7.82 4.44 27.99
C ASN A 708 9.27 4.10 28.34
N THR A 709 10.16 4.03 27.34
CA THR A 709 11.59 3.76 27.60
C THR A 709 12.33 5.04 28.03
N ILE A 710 11.86 6.20 27.55
CA ILE A 710 12.44 7.51 27.85
C ILE A 710 11.40 8.32 28.65
N PRO A 711 11.58 8.47 29.98
CA PRO A 711 10.52 9.01 30.83
C PRO A 711 10.08 10.45 30.54
N VAL A 712 10.95 11.24 29.91
CA VAL A 712 10.69 12.65 29.60
C VAL A 712 11.33 12.97 28.25
N ASN A 713 10.49 13.35 27.28
CA ASN A 713 10.86 13.76 25.94
C ASN A 713 10.56 15.26 25.77
N PRO A 714 11.55 16.15 25.95
CA PRO A 714 11.35 17.59 25.80
C PRO A 714 11.30 18.00 24.32
N TYR A 715 10.47 18.99 24.01
CA TYR A 715 10.38 19.57 22.68
C TYR A 715 10.07 21.07 22.70
N LEU A 716 10.58 21.77 21.69
CA LEU A 716 10.20 23.15 21.38
C LEU A 716 9.08 23.11 20.34
N ARG A 717 7.94 23.73 20.65
CA ARG A 717 6.81 23.89 19.74
C ARG A 717 6.80 25.31 19.19
N GLU A 718 6.88 25.43 17.87
CA GLU A 718 6.75 26.70 17.14
C GLU A 718 5.55 26.61 16.23
N PHE A 719 4.57 27.51 16.38
CA PHE A 719 3.29 27.32 15.70
C PHE A 719 2.58 28.62 15.35
N ARG A 720 1.59 28.50 14.47
CA ARG A 720 0.57 29.49 14.18
C ARG A 720 -0.70 28.78 13.76
N HIS A 721 -1.80 29.10 14.44
CA HIS A 721 -3.14 28.71 13.97
C HIS A 721 -3.85 29.93 13.39
N LEU A 722 -4.43 29.78 12.22
CA LEU A 722 -5.14 30.85 11.54
C LEU A 722 -6.58 30.94 12.07
N PRO A 723 -7.09 32.14 12.38
CA PRO A 723 -8.49 32.29 12.74
C PRO A 723 -9.39 32.10 11.50
N ASP A 724 -10.68 31.90 11.75
CA ASP A 724 -11.70 31.98 10.71
C ASP A 724 -11.61 33.32 9.96
N PRO A 725 -11.85 33.31 8.63
CA PRO A 725 -11.86 34.54 7.86
C PRO A 725 -12.99 35.47 8.33
N PRO A 726 -12.79 36.79 8.34
CA PRO A 726 -13.86 37.73 8.65
C PRO A 726 -14.96 37.68 7.58
N GLU A 727 -16.21 37.89 7.97
CA GLU A 727 -17.32 38.01 7.01
C GLU A 727 -17.19 39.31 6.20
N GLU A 728 -17.33 39.20 4.88
CA GLU A 728 -17.39 40.31 3.94
C GLU A 728 -18.63 40.20 3.04
N PRO A 729 -19.07 41.30 2.39
CA PRO A 729 -20.13 41.23 1.40
C PRO A 729 -19.78 40.28 0.26
N ARG A 730 -20.72 39.39 -0.09
CA ARG A 730 -20.58 38.52 -1.26
C ARG A 730 -20.61 39.35 -2.54
N GLU A 731 -19.67 39.09 -3.45
CA GLU A 731 -19.62 39.69 -4.78
C GLU A 731 -19.45 38.60 -5.85
N ASN A 732 -20.05 38.82 -7.02
CA ASN A 732 -19.89 37.93 -8.17
C ASN A 732 -18.58 38.26 -8.90
N ARG A 733 -17.45 38.04 -8.22
CA ARG A 733 -16.11 38.44 -8.68
C ARG A 733 -15.04 37.46 -8.19
N ILE A 734 -14.07 37.19 -9.06
CA ILE A 734 -12.85 36.45 -8.73
C ILE A 734 -11.64 37.32 -9.08
N GLU A 735 -10.71 37.40 -8.14
CA GLU A 735 -9.40 38.04 -8.30
C GLU A 735 -8.37 36.94 -8.55
N ILE A 736 -7.53 37.06 -9.57
CA ILE A 736 -6.56 36.04 -9.98
C ILE A 736 -5.22 36.73 -10.26
N ASN A 737 -4.13 36.27 -9.65
CA ASN A 737 -2.78 36.69 -9.93
C ASN A 737 -1.93 35.46 -10.30
N VAL A 738 -1.32 35.49 -11.48
CA VAL A 738 -0.55 34.36 -12.00
C VAL A 738 0.81 34.77 -12.54
N THR A 739 1.79 33.87 -12.37
CA THR A 739 3.13 33.98 -12.98
C THR A 739 3.44 32.68 -13.73
N ASN A 740 3.97 32.77 -14.95
CA ASN A 740 4.32 31.62 -15.81
C ASN A 740 3.15 30.65 -16.12
N ILE A 741 1.89 31.12 -16.13
CA ILE A 741 0.71 30.28 -16.43
C ILE A 741 0.16 30.58 -17.84
N ASP A 742 0.02 29.55 -18.67
CA ASP A 742 -0.55 29.65 -20.03
C ASP A 742 -2.06 29.55 -20.00
N SER A 743 -2.60 28.63 -19.20
CA SER A 743 -4.02 28.45 -19.03
C SER A 743 -4.39 27.97 -17.63
N LEU A 744 -5.62 28.31 -17.21
CA LEU A 744 -6.28 27.74 -16.03
C LEU A 744 -7.79 27.72 -16.24
N ALA A 745 -8.47 26.85 -15.52
CA ALA A 745 -9.92 26.85 -15.43
C ALA A 745 -10.39 27.21 -14.01
N VAL A 746 -11.64 27.65 -13.93
CA VAL A 746 -12.34 27.96 -12.68
C VAL A 746 -13.66 27.19 -12.70
N ASP A 747 -13.95 26.46 -11.63
CA ASP A 747 -15.30 25.96 -11.35
C ASP A 747 -16.11 27.08 -10.63
N PRO A 748 -17.09 27.71 -11.30
CA PRO A 748 -17.84 28.80 -10.69
C PRO A 748 -18.73 28.35 -9.53
N ALA A 749 -19.22 27.09 -9.55
CA ALA A 749 -20.09 26.56 -8.51
C ALA A 749 -19.31 26.35 -7.21
N GLN A 750 -18.14 25.71 -7.29
CA GLN A 750 -17.22 25.56 -6.15
C GLN A 750 -16.71 26.91 -5.67
N ALA A 751 -16.39 27.83 -6.58
CA ALA A 751 -16.00 29.20 -6.24
C ALA A 751 -17.17 30.07 -5.71
N GLN A 752 -18.40 29.55 -5.63
CA GLN A 752 -19.61 30.27 -5.19
C GLN A 752 -19.95 31.56 -5.99
N VAL A 753 -19.71 31.55 -7.30
CA VAL A 753 -20.03 32.66 -8.22
C VAL A 753 -20.87 32.17 -9.42
N GLY A 754 -21.39 33.11 -10.22
CA GLY A 754 -22.15 32.81 -11.43
C GLY A 754 -21.27 32.81 -12.70
N CYS A 755 -21.80 32.26 -13.80
CA CYS A 755 -21.13 32.30 -15.11
C CYS A 755 -20.85 33.72 -15.63
N ASP A 756 -21.56 34.72 -15.11
CA ASP A 756 -21.37 36.15 -15.41
C ASP A 756 -20.41 36.86 -14.44
N THR A 757 -19.63 36.10 -13.65
CA THR A 757 -18.65 36.65 -12.68
C THR A 757 -17.65 37.61 -13.33
N GLU A 758 -17.32 38.68 -12.63
CA GLU A 758 -16.21 39.56 -13.02
C GLU A 758 -14.87 38.85 -12.73
N LEU A 759 -13.96 38.86 -13.71
CA LEU A 759 -12.60 38.31 -13.57
C LEU A 759 -11.60 39.47 -13.53
N ASP A 760 -10.91 39.62 -12.40
CA ASP A 760 -9.81 40.58 -12.23
C ASP A 760 -8.49 39.84 -12.25
N VAL A 761 -7.87 39.75 -13.44
CA VAL A 761 -6.68 38.94 -13.69
C VAL A 761 -5.45 39.82 -13.82
N THR A 762 -4.46 39.58 -12.96
CA THR A 762 -3.10 40.11 -13.07
C THR A 762 -2.17 38.99 -13.53
N THR A 763 -1.35 39.25 -14.54
CA THR A 763 -0.44 38.25 -15.10
C THR A 763 0.84 38.90 -15.65
N ASP A 764 1.93 38.13 -15.69
CA ASP A 764 3.23 38.50 -16.26
C ASP A 764 3.35 38.16 -17.77
N GLY A 765 2.35 37.51 -18.36
CA GLY A 765 2.28 37.17 -19.78
C GLY A 765 0.87 36.74 -20.20
N PRO A 766 0.66 36.30 -21.46
CA PRO A 766 -0.65 35.81 -21.89
C PRO A 766 -1.16 34.66 -21.02
N VAL A 767 -2.45 34.68 -20.66
CA VAL A 767 -3.13 33.58 -19.96
C VAL A 767 -4.57 33.42 -20.45
N GLU A 768 -4.98 32.18 -20.68
CA GLU A 768 -6.36 31.79 -20.93
C GLU A 768 -7.06 31.39 -19.61
N VAL A 769 -8.23 31.95 -19.34
CA VAL A 769 -9.08 31.56 -18.21
C VAL A 769 -10.40 31.00 -18.74
N THR A 770 -10.68 29.73 -18.40
CA THR A 770 -11.93 29.05 -18.76
C THR A 770 -12.86 28.97 -17.56
N LEU A 771 -14.13 29.39 -17.70
CA LEU A 771 -15.17 29.11 -16.70
C LEU A 771 -15.88 27.79 -17.06
N LEU A 772 -15.68 26.77 -16.24
CA LEU A 772 -16.26 25.46 -16.46
C LEU A 772 -17.80 25.53 -16.45
N GLY A 773 -18.42 24.82 -17.39
CA GLY A 773 -19.87 24.80 -17.55
C GLY A 773 -20.51 26.09 -18.07
N CYS A 774 -19.72 27.12 -18.42
CA CYS A 774 -20.25 28.45 -18.72
C CYS A 774 -20.09 28.95 -20.17
N ASP A 775 -19.69 28.12 -21.14
CA ASP A 775 -19.40 28.51 -22.54
C ASP A 775 -18.55 29.82 -22.64
N ARG A 776 -17.67 30.05 -21.66
CA ARG A 776 -16.95 31.31 -21.48
C ARG A 776 -15.46 31.06 -21.28
N ILE A 777 -14.67 31.61 -22.20
CA ILE A 777 -13.22 31.57 -22.22
C ILE A 777 -12.75 33.01 -22.45
N GLU A 778 -11.84 33.49 -21.61
CA GLU A 778 -11.28 34.84 -21.68
C GLU A 778 -9.76 34.81 -21.70
N GLN A 779 -9.16 35.83 -22.32
CA GLN A 779 -7.73 35.93 -22.56
C GLN A 779 -7.23 37.23 -21.94
N PHE A 780 -6.15 37.16 -21.17
CA PHE A 780 -5.52 38.28 -20.47
C PHE A 780 -4.02 38.33 -20.84
N GLY A 781 -3.37 39.48 -20.71
CA GLY A 781 -1.93 39.61 -20.99
C GLY A 781 -1.41 41.03 -21.15
#